data_AF-A0A0V0R8P5-F1
#
_entry.id   AF-A0A0V0R8P5-F1
#
_cell.length_a   1.000
_cell.length_b   1.000
_cell.length_c   1.000
_cell.angle_alpha   90.00
_cell.angle_beta   90.00
_cell.angle_gamma   90.00
#
_symmetry.space_group_name_H-M   'P 1'
#
loop_
_entity.id
_entity.type
_entity.pdbx_description
1 polymer ?
#
loop_
_entity_poly.entity_id
_entity_poly.type
_entity_poly.pdbx_seq_one_letter_code
_entity_poly.pdbx_strand_id
1 'polypeptide(L)'
;MESLTSQVNNLNLQGKKQITGLIFDPFMLKHKSKRQHVENPARLIQILDHFKNQNFLSDNEKLSQQQQNPENNTPNQQQLQKQYLIRENADIHIQQSMKYAKREDILLAHTEKYVDFIDNMWPQNYNNPNIYYLDTYVNENTRDIAYLGTGGVIQAITNILNETWTNCFALIRPPGHHSGHSDFPAGFCVLNYVSIGAKYAIQKLNQKKIVVLDWDIHHGDGSQNLLKNDPNIIYISLHRHDNGMFYPGISGSVDNIGEGDAKGFNLNFPWNLDLDNGFTARNDEYIFIFERLIIPIIKEFAPDLLIVSSGFDGCINDPLGQCEITIDGYAYMTARLKEVMNDKILICLEGGYNLDMIPHAAEGVFRALTGETLPIKNSLNNQTMKQVIQNCTPNKVGMETFKTCYNKFKEYWPILQTDKEALEFEENCLKNIQNSYRYNPLYQNQLQDLQEANVIKQIRDPIDLQRAKYQYSNFTEFNDFFPKLLNFQEIFSNQNENENESSQLLFENIFNECPQGSILKIRFGNIFIINLNNIQEQPSQFWKSQRFLIEQLIIKDSDAVPQKVVLKEKIMKKDKDIDIPYMIQNLFYIQEQQKLNLEILKQTIDQLKQIQQIYTQFSQKQDITQFELTILVDQYKNQQNVKISKIDWANSPQLEDIPLSVFENIEEGLQNFISILEQIKNQNCSEKQE
;
A
#
# COMPACT_ATOMS: atom_id res chain seq x y z
N MET A 1 -2.05 43.01 20.03
CA MET A 1 -0.77 42.43 20.47
C MET A 1 -0.41 41.21 19.62
N GLU A 2 -1.31 40.26 19.37
CA GLU A 2 -1.06 39.10 18.49
C GLU A 2 -0.74 39.45 17.02
N SER A 3 -1.34 40.50 16.43
CA SER A 3 -0.98 40.93 15.06
C SER A 3 0.38 41.64 14.96
N LEU A 4 0.92 42.12 16.08
CA LEU A 4 2.26 42.72 16.14
C LEU A 4 3.33 41.64 16.32
N THR A 5 3.02 40.54 17.03
CA THR A 5 3.93 39.40 17.17
C THR A 5 4.14 38.66 15.85
N SER A 6 3.11 38.53 14.99
CA SER A 6 3.27 37.89 13.67
C SER A 6 4.03 38.77 12.66
N GLN A 7 3.87 40.10 12.73
CA GLN A 7 4.63 41.03 11.89
C GLN A 7 6.10 41.13 12.32
N VAL A 8 6.40 41.05 13.62
CA VAL A 8 7.79 41.06 14.12
C VAL A 8 8.53 39.75 13.82
N ASN A 9 7.85 38.60 13.80
CA ASN A 9 8.45 37.32 13.37
C ASN A 9 8.72 37.27 11.86
N ASN A 10 7.86 37.89 11.04
CA ASN A 10 8.09 37.98 9.59
C ASN A 10 9.18 38.98 9.18
N LEU A 11 9.46 40.00 10.01
CA LEU A 11 10.49 41.00 9.73
C LEU A 11 11.92 40.52 10.05
N ASN A 12 12.10 39.49 10.88
CA ASN A 12 13.42 38.95 11.25
C ASN A 12 13.93 37.81 10.34
N LEU A 13 13.08 37.24 9.48
CA LEU A 13 13.49 36.17 8.54
C LEU A 13 13.94 36.69 7.17
N GLN A 14 13.77 37.99 6.88
CA GLN A 14 14.14 38.61 5.58
C GLN A 14 15.65 38.80 5.35
N GLY A 15 16.53 38.09 6.09
CA GLY A 15 17.98 38.30 5.99
C GLY A 15 18.88 37.07 6.05
N LYS A 16 18.37 35.87 6.33
CA LYS A 16 19.19 34.64 6.32
C LYS A 16 18.98 33.86 5.04
N LYS A 17 20.09 33.58 4.35
CA LYS A 17 20.10 32.81 3.11
C LYS A 17 19.74 31.36 3.42
N GLN A 18 18.77 30.78 2.70
CA GLN A 18 18.32 29.40 2.89
C GLN A 18 19.40 28.45 2.34
N ILE A 19 20.11 27.75 3.24
CA ILE A 19 21.17 26.80 2.88
C ILE A 19 20.68 25.35 3.06
N THR A 20 20.50 24.62 1.97
CA THR A 20 20.12 23.19 2.00
C THR A 20 21.38 22.31 2.00
N GLY A 21 21.57 21.52 3.05
CA GLY A 21 22.63 20.52 3.12
C GLY A 21 22.36 19.31 2.23
N LEU A 22 23.38 18.83 1.54
CA LEU A 22 23.39 17.53 0.87
C LEU A 22 24.63 16.76 1.35
N ILE A 23 24.44 15.74 2.19
CA ILE A 23 25.53 15.00 2.82
C ILE A 23 25.56 13.55 2.34
N PHE A 24 26.73 13.10 1.87
CA PHE A 24 26.97 11.72 1.44
C PHE A 24 28.46 11.38 1.62
N ASP A 25 28.83 10.10 1.60
CA ASP A 25 30.23 9.69 1.59
C ASP A 25 30.45 8.55 0.57
N PRO A 26 31.33 8.71 -0.44
CA PRO A 26 31.61 7.66 -1.42
C PRO A 26 32.09 6.34 -0.81
N PHE A 27 32.65 6.35 0.41
CA PHE A 27 33.07 5.13 1.10
C PHE A 27 31.89 4.18 1.36
N MET A 28 30.66 4.70 1.46
CA MET A 28 29.44 3.89 1.60
C MET A 28 29.23 2.91 0.45
N LEU A 29 29.80 3.15 -0.74
CA LEU A 29 29.72 2.24 -1.90
C LEU A 29 30.53 0.95 -1.70
N LYS A 30 31.39 0.88 -0.66
CA LYS A 30 32.13 -0.34 -0.31
C LYS A 30 31.26 -1.39 0.38
N HIS A 31 30.12 -1.02 0.96
CA HIS A 31 29.12 -1.97 1.45
C HIS A 31 28.39 -2.61 0.25
N LYS A 32 28.80 -3.81 -0.15
CA LYS A 32 28.27 -4.47 -1.35
C LYS A 32 28.27 -5.98 -1.21
N SER A 33 27.31 -6.60 -1.86
CA SER A 33 27.16 -8.05 -1.98
C SER A 33 27.77 -8.56 -3.29
N LYS A 34 28.39 -9.76 -3.28
CA LYS A 34 28.73 -10.48 -4.53
C LYS A 34 27.51 -11.11 -5.21
N ARG A 35 26.44 -11.40 -4.45
CA ARG A 35 25.16 -11.87 -5.01
C ARG A 35 24.36 -10.67 -5.51
N GLN A 36 23.56 -10.88 -6.56
CA GLN A 36 22.55 -9.92 -6.97
C GLN A 36 21.59 -9.72 -5.80
N HIS A 37 21.50 -8.47 -5.32
CA HIS A 37 20.73 -8.09 -4.15
C HIS A 37 20.08 -6.73 -4.43
N VAL A 38 18.83 -6.55 -4.00
CA VAL A 38 18.05 -5.32 -4.26
C VAL A 38 18.67 -4.11 -3.56
N GLU A 39 19.08 -4.26 -2.30
CA GLU A 39 19.96 -3.29 -1.63
C GLU A 39 21.37 -3.46 -2.20
N ASN A 40 21.82 -2.49 -3.00
CA ASN A 40 23.16 -2.49 -3.59
C ASN A 40 23.65 -1.05 -3.87
N PRO A 41 24.97 -0.85 -4.10
CA PRO A 41 25.54 0.49 -4.32
C PRO A 41 24.94 1.27 -5.50
N ALA A 42 24.35 0.61 -6.49
CA ALA A 42 23.77 1.31 -7.65
C ALA A 42 22.65 2.26 -7.25
N ARG A 43 21.92 2.00 -6.16
CA ARG A 43 20.90 2.90 -5.62
C ARG A 43 21.45 4.32 -5.39
N LEU A 44 22.54 4.41 -4.64
CA LEU A 44 23.20 5.68 -4.33
C LEU A 44 23.89 6.28 -5.57
N ILE A 45 24.51 5.43 -6.42
CA ILE A 45 25.15 5.88 -7.66
C ILE A 45 24.14 6.55 -8.59
N GLN A 46 22.97 5.93 -8.82
CA GLN A 46 21.95 6.48 -9.70
C GLN A 46 21.43 7.83 -9.19
N ILE A 47 21.20 7.98 -7.89
CA ILE A 47 20.81 9.27 -7.29
C ILE A 47 21.89 10.34 -7.55
N LEU A 48 23.15 10.02 -7.24
CA LEU A 48 24.25 10.98 -7.36
C LEU A 48 24.52 11.36 -8.83
N ASP A 49 24.51 10.40 -9.75
CA ASP A 49 24.67 10.64 -11.19
C ASP A 49 23.52 11.49 -11.73
N HIS A 50 22.28 11.21 -11.31
CA HIS A 50 21.11 12.01 -11.67
C HIS A 50 21.20 13.43 -11.12
N PHE A 51 21.59 13.60 -9.86
CA PHE A 51 21.77 14.91 -9.23
C PHE A 51 22.86 15.73 -9.91
N LYS A 52 23.94 15.07 -10.36
CA LYS A 52 24.97 15.69 -11.21
C LYS A 52 24.38 16.18 -12.52
N ASN A 53 23.58 15.37 -13.20
CA ASN A 53 22.93 15.73 -14.46
C ASN A 53 21.93 16.89 -14.31
N GLN A 54 21.23 16.96 -13.17
CA GLN A 54 20.35 18.07 -12.81
C GLN A 54 21.09 19.33 -12.33
N ASN A 55 22.43 19.32 -12.30
CA ASN A 55 23.28 20.40 -11.82
C ASN A 55 23.04 20.76 -10.34
N PHE A 56 22.66 19.79 -9.51
CA PHE A 56 22.66 19.93 -8.06
C PHE A 56 24.05 19.76 -7.45
N LEU A 57 24.93 19.03 -8.16
CA LEU A 57 26.30 18.75 -7.74
C LEU A 57 27.37 19.56 -8.51
N SER A 58 26.98 20.52 -9.36
CA SER A 58 27.95 21.24 -10.18
C SER A 58 28.53 22.45 -9.49
N ASP A 59 29.86 22.56 -9.60
CA ASP A 59 30.65 23.67 -9.10
C ASP A 59 30.34 24.96 -9.88
N ASN A 60 30.02 26.04 -9.17
CA ASN A 60 29.87 27.39 -9.72
C ASN A 60 31.20 28.03 -10.21
N GLU A 61 32.18 27.24 -10.65
CA GLU A 61 33.39 27.79 -11.28
C GLU A 61 33.14 28.26 -12.73
N LYS A 62 32.06 27.82 -13.40
CA LYS A 62 31.84 28.11 -14.83
C LYS A 62 31.25 29.49 -15.17
N LEU A 63 30.93 30.34 -14.19
CA LEU A 63 30.46 31.72 -14.44
C LEU A 63 31.55 32.79 -14.22
N SER A 64 32.73 32.41 -13.70
CA SER A 64 33.86 33.33 -13.48
C SER A 64 34.99 33.19 -14.51
N GLN A 65 34.97 32.18 -15.40
CA GLN A 65 36.02 31.96 -16.41
C GLN A 65 35.95 32.85 -17.67
N GLN A 66 35.16 33.93 -17.68
CA GLN A 66 35.29 34.99 -18.69
C GLN A 66 36.15 36.18 -18.24
N GLN A 67 36.75 36.13 -17.05
CA GLN A 67 37.76 37.11 -16.67
C GLN A 67 38.99 36.41 -16.08
N GLN A 68 40.06 36.45 -16.89
CA GLN A 68 41.49 36.33 -16.55
C GLN A 68 42.12 34.93 -16.58
N ASN A 69 42.99 34.78 -17.59
CA ASN A 69 44.16 33.90 -17.67
C ASN A 69 45.40 34.83 -17.55
N PRO A 70 46.65 34.36 -17.38
CA PRO A 70 47.16 33.05 -16.97
C PRO A 70 48.43 33.15 -16.06
N GLU A 71 49.12 32.02 -15.82
CA GLU A 71 50.55 31.90 -15.44
C GLU A 71 50.92 31.91 -13.95
N ASN A 72 50.86 30.72 -13.33
CA ASN A 72 51.93 30.07 -12.55
C ASN A 72 51.33 29.15 -11.47
N ASN A 73 51.23 27.84 -11.74
CA ASN A 73 51.01 26.87 -10.67
C ASN A 73 51.78 25.57 -10.96
N THR A 74 52.66 25.19 -10.04
CA THR A 74 53.38 23.91 -9.95
C THR A 74 53.38 23.45 -8.48
N PRO A 75 54.00 22.30 -8.11
CA PRO A 75 53.39 20.97 -8.03
C PRO A 75 52.79 20.64 -6.65
N ASN A 76 52.49 21.66 -5.84
CA ASN A 76 51.89 21.55 -4.51
C ASN A 76 50.88 22.71 -4.40
N GLN A 77 49.78 22.78 -5.17
CA GLN A 77 48.47 22.17 -4.84
C GLN A 77 48.14 22.00 -3.33
N GLN A 78 48.85 22.71 -2.44
CA GLN A 78 48.65 22.83 -0.98
C GLN A 78 47.47 23.72 -0.60
N GLN A 79 46.57 23.99 -1.54
CA GLN A 79 45.27 24.55 -1.26
C GLN A 79 44.20 23.67 -1.89
N LEU A 80 44.12 22.43 -1.41
CA LEU A 80 42.85 21.72 -1.17
C LEU A 80 41.99 22.49 -0.13
N GLN A 81 41.97 23.83 -0.24
CA GLN A 81 41.14 24.74 0.52
C GLN A 81 39.75 24.67 -0.10
N LYS A 82 38.83 24.15 0.71
CA LYS A 82 37.45 24.63 0.86
C LYS A 82 36.79 25.05 -0.46
N GLN A 83 36.09 24.13 -1.09
CA GLN A 83 35.08 24.50 -2.07
C GLN A 83 33.70 24.17 -1.51
N TYR A 84 33.16 25.15 -0.80
CA TYR A 84 31.72 25.35 -0.69
C TYR A 84 31.31 26.18 -1.90
N LEU A 85 30.37 25.67 -2.70
CA LEU A 85 29.90 26.37 -3.89
C LEU A 85 28.39 26.57 -3.76
N ILE A 86 28.04 27.84 -3.63
CA ILE A 86 26.71 28.33 -3.34
C ILE A 86 26.06 28.77 -4.65
N ARG A 87 24.85 28.30 -4.95
CA ARG A 87 24.05 28.72 -6.12
C ARG A 87 23.10 29.86 -5.75
N GLU A 88 23.10 30.93 -6.53
CA GLU A 88 22.27 32.13 -6.31
C GLU A 88 20.76 31.97 -6.50
N ASN A 89 20.23 30.75 -6.70
CA ASN A 89 18.79 30.51 -6.66
C ASN A 89 18.35 29.37 -5.71
N ALA A 90 19.27 28.77 -4.95
CA ALA A 90 19.06 27.98 -3.72
C ALA A 90 20.46 27.58 -3.20
N ASP A 91 20.85 27.98 -1.99
CA ASP A 91 22.21 27.73 -1.49
C ASP A 91 22.39 26.27 -1.08
N ILE A 92 22.71 25.39 -2.03
CA ILE A 92 23.04 24.00 -1.71
C ILE A 92 24.46 23.94 -1.14
N HIS A 93 24.64 23.24 -0.02
CA HIS A 93 25.94 22.94 0.56
C HIS A 93 26.17 21.43 0.52
N ILE A 94 27.17 21.00 -0.24
CA ILE A 94 27.52 19.58 -0.40
C ILE A 94 28.61 19.18 0.60
N GLN A 95 28.36 18.15 1.40
CA GLN A 95 29.31 17.57 2.34
C GLN A 95 29.60 16.11 1.93
N GLN A 96 30.75 15.88 1.30
CA GLN A 96 31.14 14.57 0.75
C GLN A 96 31.99 13.70 1.68
N SER A 97 32.31 14.21 2.87
CA SER A 97 33.13 13.50 3.87
C SER A 97 32.41 13.53 5.21
N MET A 98 31.92 12.39 5.64
CA MET A 98 31.27 12.26 6.94
C MET A 98 32.31 11.96 8.03
N LYS A 99 31.95 12.27 9.28
CA LYS A 99 32.70 11.87 10.46
C LYS A 99 32.10 10.58 10.98
N TYR A 100 32.95 9.71 11.52
CA TYR A 100 32.49 8.55 12.27
C TYR A 100 31.75 8.99 13.54
N ALA A 101 30.61 8.37 13.83
CA ALA A 101 29.99 8.48 15.13
C ALA A 101 30.91 7.87 16.20
N LYS A 102 30.81 8.38 17.43
CA LYS A 102 31.42 7.69 18.55
C LYS A 102 30.52 6.55 19.00
N ARG A 103 31.11 5.50 19.56
CA ARG A 103 30.38 4.38 20.16
C ARG A 103 29.36 4.85 21.21
N GLU A 104 29.72 5.85 22.01
CA GLU A 104 28.84 6.45 23.03
C GLU A 104 27.56 7.07 22.44
N ASP A 105 27.60 7.55 21.21
CA ASP A 105 26.43 8.14 20.54
C ASP A 105 25.49 7.04 20.03
N ILE A 106 26.04 5.91 19.56
CA ILE A 106 25.25 4.76 19.09
C ILE A 106 24.51 4.10 20.25
N LEU A 107 25.14 4.03 21.43
CA LEU A 107 24.55 3.51 22.67
C LEU A 107 23.38 4.33 23.21
N LEU A 108 23.11 5.52 22.66
CA LEU A 108 21.93 6.31 23.04
C LEU A 108 20.62 5.64 22.57
N ALA A 109 20.69 4.76 21.57
CA ALA A 109 19.56 3.98 21.07
C ALA A 109 19.81 2.47 21.20
N HIS A 110 20.94 1.96 20.72
CA HIS A 110 21.20 0.52 20.70
C HIS A 110 21.76 0.02 22.04
N THR A 111 21.45 -1.24 22.37
CA THR A 111 22.00 -1.89 23.56
C THR A 111 23.49 -2.18 23.38
N GLU A 112 24.23 -2.25 24.49
CA GLU A 112 25.65 -2.60 24.47
C GLU A 112 25.92 -3.95 23.77
N LYS A 113 25.07 -4.95 24.03
CA LYS A 113 25.13 -6.25 23.37
C LYS A 113 25.04 -6.14 21.84
N TYR A 114 24.14 -5.30 21.33
CA TYR A 114 23.98 -5.10 19.89
C TYR A 114 25.20 -4.38 19.30
N VAL A 115 25.68 -3.33 19.95
CA VAL A 115 26.85 -2.58 19.48
C VAL A 115 28.11 -3.46 19.49
N ASP A 116 28.28 -4.31 20.51
CA ASP A 116 29.36 -5.31 20.55
C ASP A 116 29.25 -6.31 19.42
N PHE A 117 28.04 -6.75 19.08
CA PHE A 117 27.82 -7.59 17.90
C PHE A 117 28.28 -6.87 16.63
N ILE A 118 27.88 -5.61 16.42
CA ILE A 118 28.27 -4.82 15.24
C ILE A 118 29.78 -4.59 15.17
N ASP A 119 30.43 -4.28 16.29
CA ASP A 119 31.88 -4.09 16.34
C ASP A 119 32.66 -5.37 16.03
N ASN A 120 32.07 -6.55 16.27
CA ASN A 120 32.71 -7.85 16.06
C ASN A 120 32.08 -8.68 14.93
N MET A 121 31.15 -8.12 14.14
CA MET A 121 30.39 -8.90 13.14
C MET A 121 31.24 -9.43 11.98
N TRP A 122 32.43 -8.86 11.75
CA TRP A 122 33.34 -9.31 10.71
C TRP A 122 34.52 -10.11 11.30
N PRO A 123 34.62 -11.43 11.03
CA PRO A 123 35.69 -12.25 11.57
C PRO A 123 37.02 -11.96 10.88
N GLN A 124 38.11 -12.00 11.65
CA GLN A 124 39.46 -11.98 11.09
C GLN A 124 39.70 -13.20 10.20
N ASN A 125 40.39 -13.02 9.07
CA ASN A 125 40.73 -14.07 8.10
C ASN A 125 39.52 -14.79 7.48
N TYR A 126 38.38 -14.10 7.35
CA TYR A 126 37.21 -14.64 6.65
C TYR A 126 37.39 -14.58 5.13
N ASN A 127 37.40 -15.74 4.47
CA ASN A 127 37.70 -15.86 3.03
C ASN A 127 36.50 -15.57 2.12
N ASN A 128 35.28 -15.53 2.67
CA ASN A 128 34.08 -15.20 1.91
C ASN A 128 33.85 -13.68 1.88
N PRO A 129 33.31 -13.15 0.79
CA PRO A 129 33.16 -11.70 0.60
C PRO A 129 32.02 -11.09 1.40
N ASN A 130 31.07 -11.90 1.86
CA ASN A 130 29.87 -11.46 2.57
C ASN A 130 29.47 -12.49 3.64
N ILE A 131 28.85 -12.01 4.72
CA ILE A 131 28.07 -12.80 5.68
C ILE A 131 26.61 -12.33 5.55
N TYR A 132 25.64 -13.24 5.71
CA TYR A 132 24.21 -12.92 5.63
C TYR A 132 23.55 -13.24 6.97
N TYR A 133 22.89 -12.24 7.56
CA TYR A 133 22.05 -12.35 8.73
C TYR A 133 20.60 -12.14 8.28
N LEU A 134 19.80 -13.21 8.30
CA LEU A 134 18.48 -13.24 7.67
C LEU A 134 18.56 -12.77 6.20
N ASP A 135 17.95 -11.62 5.91
CA ASP A 135 17.87 -10.93 4.63
C ASP A 135 18.99 -9.90 4.43
N THR A 136 19.82 -9.65 5.44
CA THR A 136 20.81 -8.57 5.46
C THR A 136 22.21 -9.09 5.23
N TYR A 137 22.89 -8.59 4.19
CA TYR A 137 24.29 -8.91 3.95
C TYR A 137 25.23 -7.93 4.67
N VAL A 138 26.39 -8.40 5.08
CA VAL A 138 27.48 -7.56 5.59
C VAL A 138 28.81 -7.95 4.93
N ASN A 139 29.78 -7.04 4.92
CA ASN A 139 31.14 -7.26 4.49
C ASN A 139 32.13 -6.56 5.45
N GLU A 140 33.43 -6.68 5.17
CA GLU A 140 34.50 -6.11 6.01
C GLU A 140 34.38 -4.61 6.28
N ASN A 141 33.71 -3.86 5.40
CA ASN A 141 33.55 -2.40 5.52
C ASN A 141 32.21 -2.00 6.15
N THR A 142 31.26 -2.92 6.35
CA THR A 142 29.90 -2.57 6.79
C THR A 142 29.90 -1.86 8.13
N ARG A 143 30.72 -2.30 9.09
CA ARG A 143 30.80 -1.69 10.42
C ARG A 143 31.17 -0.22 10.34
N ASP A 144 32.25 0.08 9.64
CA ASP A 144 32.78 1.42 9.50
C ASP A 144 31.80 2.32 8.74
N ILE A 145 31.17 1.79 7.69
CA ILE A 145 30.14 2.49 6.92
C ILE A 145 28.92 2.81 7.78
N ALA A 146 28.47 1.90 8.63
CA ALA A 146 27.34 2.16 9.54
C ALA A 146 27.69 3.26 10.54
N TYR A 147 28.89 3.23 11.15
CA TYR A 147 29.37 4.30 12.03
C TYR A 147 29.49 5.65 11.30
N LEU A 148 29.90 5.63 10.04
CA LEU A 148 30.01 6.81 9.18
C LEU A 148 28.62 7.39 8.86
N GLY A 149 27.64 6.55 8.54
CA GLY A 149 26.24 6.96 8.32
C GLY A 149 25.63 7.60 9.56
N THR A 150 25.81 7.00 10.75
CA THR A 150 25.38 7.59 12.03
C THR A 150 26.00 8.96 12.24
N GLY A 151 27.31 9.11 12.01
CA GLY A 151 27.98 10.39 12.20
C GLY A 151 27.61 11.43 11.13
N GLY A 152 27.21 11.01 9.93
CA GLY A 152 26.57 11.84 8.91
C GLY A 152 25.27 12.46 9.41
N VAL A 153 24.37 11.64 9.97
CA VAL A 153 23.10 12.10 10.56
C VAL A 153 23.35 13.06 11.72
N ILE A 154 24.26 12.74 12.64
CA ILE A 154 24.60 13.63 13.77
C ILE A 154 25.13 14.99 13.28
N GLN A 155 25.99 14.99 12.25
CA GLN A 155 26.50 16.24 11.66
C GLN A 155 25.38 17.06 11.02
N ALA A 156 24.47 16.42 10.28
CA ALA A 156 23.35 17.11 9.65
C ALA A 156 22.42 17.76 10.69
N ILE A 157 22.06 17.01 11.74
CA ILE A 157 21.27 17.52 12.87
C ILE A 157 21.98 18.71 13.52
N THR A 158 23.27 18.57 13.80
CA THR A 158 24.07 19.64 14.42
C THR A 158 24.10 20.89 13.55
N ASN A 159 24.24 20.74 12.24
CA ASN A 159 24.28 21.86 11.29
C ASN A 159 22.91 22.56 11.16
N ILE A 160 21.80 21.81 11.17
CA ILE A 160 20.45 22.35 11.16
C ILE A 160 20.17 23.14 12.45
N LEU A 161 20.45 22.54 13.60
CA LEU A 161 20.18 23.16 14.91
C LEU A 161 21.09 24.37 15.21
N ASN A 162 22.30 24.40 14.62
CA ASN A 162 23.18 25.57 14.66
C ASN A 162 22.84 26.62 13.59
N GLU A 163 21.78 26.42 12.80
CA GLU A 163 21.33 27.30 11.72
C GLU A 163 22.40 27.55 10.62
N THR A 164 23.34 26.61 10.48
CA THR A 164 24.31 26.62 9.36
C THR A 164 23.70 26.06 8.08
N TRP A 165 22.77 25.12 8.23
CA TRP A 165 21.84 24.65 7.20
C TRP A 165 20.42 24.91 7.68
N THR A 166 19.49 25.18 6.78
CA THR A 166 18.06 25.27 7.11
C THR A 166 17.44 23.88 7.19
N ASN A 167 17.82 23.01 6.24
CA ASN A 167 17.40 21.61 6.13
C ASN A 167 18.53 20.79 5.51
N CYS A 168 18.39 19.46 5.48
CA CYS A 168 19.39 18.58 4.88
C CYS A 168 18.78 17.32 4.26
N PHE A 169 19.40 16.81 3.18
CA PHE A 169 19.23 15.44 2.68
C PHE A 169 20.51 14.64 2.90
N ALA A 170 20.45 13.61 3.74
CA ALA A 170 21.51 12.63 3.96
C ALA A 170 21.31 11.41 3.06
N LEU A 171 22.16 11.27 2.04
CA LEU A 171 22.17 10.11 1.15
C LEU A 171 23.09 9.04 1.76
N ILE A 172 22.51 8.22 2.63
CA ILE A 172 23.21 7.22 3.44
C ILE A 172 22.83 5.79 3.05
N ARG A 173 23.76 4.85 3.23
CA ARG A 173 23.51 3.39 3.10
C ARG A 173 24.56 2.57 3.87
N PRO A 174 24.28 1.32 4.32
CA PRO A 174 23.00 0.60 4.26
C PRO A 174 21.88 1.35 5.00
N PRO A 175 20.58 1.04 4.78
CA PRO A 175 19.47 1.65 5.52
C PRO A 175 19.54 1.37 7.04
N GLY A 176 18.64 1.98 7.81
CA GLY A 176 18.66 1.93 9.27
C GLY A 176 17.35 1.61 9.98
N HIS A 177 16.18 1.90 9.41
CA HIS A 177 14.93 1.92 10.18
C HIS A 177 14.45 0.57 10.77
N HIS A 178 14.90 -0.59 10.25
CA HIS A 178 14.64 -1.92 10.81
C HIS A 178 15.63 -2.33 11.92
N SER A 179 16.78 -1.67 12.03
CA SER A 179 17.79 -2.00 13.04
C SER A 179 17.26 -1.67 14.44
N GLY A 180 17.41 -2.61 15.37
CA GLY A 180 16.94 -2.49 16.75
C GLY A 180 15.66 -3.26 17.08
N HIS A 181 15.02 -3.91 16.09
CA HIS A 181 13.92 -4.86 16.37
C HIS A 181 14.43 -6.21 16.90
N SER A 182 15.66 -6.60 16.54
CA SER A 182 16.30 -7.84 16.99
C SER A 182 17.75 -7.62 17.44
N ASP A 183 18.39 -8.65 18.00
CA ASP A 183 19.78 -8.63 18.45
C ASP A 183 20.81 -8.67 17.30
N PHE A 184 20.39 -8.68 16.03
CA PHE A 184 21.26 -8.71 14.85
C PHE A 184 20.69 -7.86 13.68
N PRO A 185 21.48 -7.55 12.64
CA PRO A 185 21.01 -6.86 11.44
C PRO A 185 19.85 -7.59 10.75
N ALA A 186 18.85 -6.83 10.30
CA ALA A 186 17.66 -7.32 9.61
C ALA A 186 17.07 -6.19 8.73
N GLY A 187 16.28 -6.53 7.70
CA GLY A 187 15.65 -5.54 6.82
C GLY A 187 16.66 -4.70 6.04
N PHE A 188 17.80 -5.30 5.69
CA PHE A 188 18.98 -4.64 5.13
C PHE A 188 19.68 -3.63 6.06
N CYS A 189 19.17 -3.45 7.28
CA CYS A 189 19.58 -2.39 8.19
C CYS A 189 20.63 -2.87 9.20
N VAL A 190 21.59 -1.99 9.52
CA VAL A 190 22.72 -2.33 10.42
C VAL A 190 22.72 -1.47 11.68
N LEU A 191 22.60 -0.15 11.57
CA LEU A 191 22.41 0.76 12.70
C LEU A 191 21.23 1.67 12.39
N ASN A 192 20.39 1.92 13.39
CA ASN A 192 19.25 2.82 13.24
C ASN A 192 19.66 4.30 13.33
N TYR A 193 20.02 4.90 12.19
CA TYR A 193 20.57 6.26 12.18
C TYR A 193 19.61 7.32 12.68
N VAL A 194 18.33 7.24 12.30
CA VAL A 194 17.31 8.22 12.67
C VAL A 194 17.00 8.18 14.16
N SER A 195 16.94 6.98 14.76
CA SER A 195 16.69 6.83 16.21
C SER A 195 17.89 7.30 17.03
N ILE A 196 19.11 6.95 16.59
CA ILE A 196 20.33 7.49 17.21
C ILE A 196 20.35 9.02 17.11
N GLY A 197 20.05 9.58 15.93
CA GLY A 197 19.98 11.02 15.70
C GLY A 197 18.97 11.73 16.60
N ALA A 198 17.76 11.18 16.72
CA ALA A 198 16.71 11.73 17.58
C ALA A 198 17.14 11.72 19.06
N LYS A 199 17.66 10.60 19.55
CA LYS A 199 18.18 10.47 20.93
C LYS A 199 19.36 11.41 21.18
N TYR A 200 20.25 11.56 20.20
CA TYR A 200 21.37 12.50 20.28
C TYR A 200 20.89 13.95 20.36
N ALA A 201 19.89 14.34 19.56
CA ALA A 201 19.32 15.69 19.60
C ALA A 201 18.73 16.02 20.99
N ILE A 202 17.96 15.09 21.58
CA ILE A 202 17.41 15.26 22.92
C ILE A 202 18.52 15.32 23.98
N GLN A 203 19.40 14.31 24.02
CA GLN A 203 20.29 14.09 25.17
C GLN A 203 21.60 14.87 25.11
N LYS A 204 22.08 15.22 23.91
CA LYS A 204 23.38 15.89 23.70
C LYS A 204 23.23 17.32 23.17
N LEU A 205 22.16 17.62 22.46
CA LEU A 205 21.88 18.96 21.91
C LEU A 205 20.73 19.69 22.61
N ASN A 206 20.22 19.14 23.72
CA ASN A 206 19.19 19.73 24.58
C ASN A 206 17.89 20.12 23.84
N GLN A 207 17.55 19.42 22.76
CA GLN A 207 16.22 19.54 22.15
C GLN A 207 15.18 18.89 23.05
N LYS A 208 13.95 19.35 22.98
CA LYS A 208 12.85 18.89 23.85
C LYS A 208 11.88 17.99 23.13
N LYS A 209 11.68 18.20 21.84
CA LYS A 209 10.65 17.49 21.07
C LYS A 209 11.15 17.17 19.68
N ILE A 210 11.14 15.90 19.31
CA ILE A 210 11.57 15.43 17.98
C ILE A 210 10.44 14.63 17.36
N VAL A 211 10.23 14.79 16.05
CA VAL A 211 9.42 13.86 15.27
C VAL A 211 10.34 13.03 14.39
N VAL A 212 10.16 11.72 14.41
CA VAL A 212 10.70 10.80 13.41
C VAL A 212 9.53 10.32 12.55
N LEU A 213 9.50 10.72 11.28
CA LEU A 213 8.47 10.32 10.32
C LEU A 213 9.05 9.35 9.31
N ASP A 214 8.35 8.25 9.08
CA ASP A 214 8.78 7.17 8.20
C ASP A 214 7.76 6.98 7.08
N TRP A 215 8.19 7.23 5.84
CA TRP A 215 7.37 6.99 4.65
C TRP A 215 7.96 5.87 3.77
N ASP A 216 8.99 5.17 4.25
CA ASP A 216 9.38 3.90 3.64
C ASP A 216 8.17 2.96 3.66
N ILE A 217 7.99 2.17 2.61
CA ILE A 217 6.79 1.34 2.51
C ILE A 217 6.77 0.20 3.53
N HIS A 218 7.93 -0.15 4.09
CA HIS A 218 8.04 -1.08 5.19
C HIS A 218 7.95 -0.35 6.52
N HIS A 219 7.26 -0.95 7.48
CA HIS A 219 7.24 -0.42 8.84
C HIS A 219 8.65 -0.46 9.46
N GLY A 220 9.16 0.69 9.89
CA GLY A 220 10.42 0.81 10.63
C GLY A 220 10.29 0.29 12.08
N ASP A 221 10.08 -1.01 12.21
CA ASP A 221 9.91 -1.74 13.47
C ASP A 221 11.08 -1.56 14.46
N GLY A 222 12.30 -1.39 13.95
CA GLY A 222 13.46 -1.00 14.74
C GLY A 222 13.32 0.40 15.32
N SER A 223 12.94 1.38 14.50
CA SER A 223 12.71 2.77 14.95
C SER A 223 11.60 2.84 15.99
N GLN A 224 10.46 2.18 15.75
CA GLN A 224 9.40 2.03 16.73
C GLN A 224 9.95 1.44 18.05
N ASN A 225 10.67 0.31 17.99
CA ASN A 225 11.14 -0.36 19.20
C ASN A 225 12.13 0.48 20.03
N LEU A 226 12.98 1.28 19.37
CA LEU A 226 13.98 2.12 20.02
C LEU A 226 13.39 3.43 20.59
N LEU A 227 12.24 3.87 20.07
CA LEU A 227 11.64 5.16 20.41
C LEU A 227 10.36 5.06 21.25
N LYS A 228 9.68 3.91 21.27
CA LYS A 228 8.34 3.68 21.87
C LYS A 228 8.15 4.10 23.33
N ASN A 229 9.22 4.32 24.08
CA ASN A 229 9.18 4.65 25.52
C ASN A 229 9.59 6.10 25.81
N ASP A 230 9.87 6.93 24.79
CA ASP A 230 10.32 8.30 24.97
C ASP A 230 9.20 9.33 24.69
N PRO A 231 8.66 10.00 25.72
CA PRO A 231 7.56 10.95 25.55
C PRO A 231 8.01 12.28 24.89
N ASN A 232 9.31 12.43 24.58
CA ASN A 232 9.84 13.58 23.86
C ASN A 232 9.96 13.32 22.36
N ILE A 233 9.63 12.11 21.90
CA ILE A 233 9.79 11.71 20.51
C ILE A 233 8.47 11.11 20.01
N ILE A 234 7.93 11.66 18.91
CA ILE A 234 6.86 11.00 18.17
C ILE A 234 7.49 10.19 17.04
N TYR A 235 7.14 8.91 16.95
CA TYR A 235 7.40 8.08 15.77
C TYR A 235 6.11 7.97 14.94
N ILE A 236 6.20 8.30 13.66
CA ILE A 236 5.11 8.21 12.69
C ILE A 236 5.57 7.28 11.57
N SER A 237 4.75 6.30 11.18
CA SER A 237 5.06 5.45 10.04
C SER A 237 3.84 5.22 9.15
N LEU A 238 3.98 5.48 7.84
CA LEU A 238 3.00 5.12 6.82
C LEU A 238 3.58 3.98 5.98
N HIS A 239 3.00 2.80 6.08
CA HIS A 239 3.61 1.59 5.54
C HIS A 239 2.55 0.62 5.05
N ARG A 240 2.92 -0.24 4.11
CA ARG A 240 2.09 -1.40 3.76
C ARG A 240 2.11 -2.39 4.90
N HIS A 241 0.94 -2.93 5.22
CA HIS A 241 0.76 -3.84 6.34
C HIS A 241 0.00 -5.11 5.93
N ASP A 242 -1.03 -4.98 5.08
CA ASP A 242 -1.87 -6.10 4.62
C ASP A 242 -2.31 -7.02 5.77
N ASN A 243 -2.84 -6.41 6.83
CA ASN A 243 -3.25 -7.07 8.06
C ASN A 243 -2.14 -7.92 8.71
N GLY A 244 -0.88 -7.48 8.59
CA GLY A 244 0.30 -8.12 9.16
C GLY A 244 0.91 -9.19 8.26
N MET A 245 0.44 -9.33 7.02
CA MET A 245 1.02 -10.26 6.03
C MET A 245 2.22 -9.67 5.29
N PHE A 246 2.33 -8.34 5.22
CA PHE A 246 3.48 -7.68 4.59
C PHE A 246 4.64 -7.53 5.58
N TYR A 247 5.88 -7.57 5.08
CA TYR A 247 7.08 -7.44 5.93
C TYR A 247 7.08 -6.07 6.65
N PRO A 248 7.43 -5.99 7.95
CA PRO A 248 7.94 -7.04 8.84
C PRO A 248 6.87 -7.77 9.66
N GLY A 249 5.61 -7.71 9.25
CA GLY A 249 4.49 -8.40 9.87
C GLY A 249 3.68 -7.49 10.80
N ILE A 250 3.19 -8.04 11.91
CA ILE A 250 2.19 -7.39 12.79
C ILE A 250 2.71 -6.16 13.56
N SER A 251 4.01 -5.88 13.55
CA SER A 251 4.61 -4.80 14.34
C SER A 251 4.12 -3.41 13.91
N GLY A 252 3.68 -3.27 12.66
CA GLY A 252 3.10 -2.06 12.08
C GLY A 252 1.62 -1.84 12.42
N SER A 253 1.01 -2.68 13.27
CA SER A 253 -0.40 -2.49 13.64
C SER A 253 -0.62 -1.11 14.29
N VAL A 254 -1.77 -0.50 13.98
CA VAL A 254 -2.32 0.71 14.61
C VAL A 254 -2.44 0.59 16.13
N ASP A 255 -2.48 -0.64 16.66
CA ASP A 255 -2.57 -0.88 18.10
C ASP A 255 -1.28 -0.60 18.87
N ASN A 256 -0.14 -0.55 18.17
CA ASN A 256 1.14 -0.20 18.76
C ASN A 256 1.21 1.33 18.92
N ILE A 257 0.81 1.81 20.09
CA ILE A 257 0.68 3.26 20.39
C ILE A 257 1.80 3.81 21.29
N GLY A 258 2.86 3.04 21.54
CA GLY A 258 3.92 3.39 22.50
C GLY A 258 3.67 2.82 23.89
N GLU A 259 4.62 2.97 24.81
CA GLU A 259 4.54 2.44 26.17
C GLU A 259 4.78 3.53 27.23
N GLY A 260 4.35 3.25 28.46
CA GLY A 260 4.52 4.17 29.58
C GLY A 260 3.93 5.56 29.31
N ASP A 261 4.72 6.59 29.57
CA ASP A 261 4.33 8.00 29.37
C ASP A 261 4.33 8.41 27.89
N ALA A 262 4.87 7.56 27.00
CA ALA A 262 4.91 7.80 25.55
C ALA A 262 3.72 7.17 24.81
N LYS A 263 2.69 6.67 25.53
CA LYS A 263 1.44 6.23 24.89
C LYS A 263 0.79 7.37 24.11
N GLY A 264 0.45 7.10 22.85
CA GLY A 264 -0.03 8.08 21.88
C GLY A 264 1.06 8.69 20.99
N PHE A 265 2.35 8.40 21.25
CA PHE A 265 3.48 8.99 20.51
C PHE A 265 4.05 8.05 19.45
N ASN A 266 3.54 6.83 19.36
CA ASN A 266 3.78 5.94 18.23
C ASN A 266 2.52 5.88 17.35
N LEU A 267 2.65 6.29 16.09
CA LEU A 267 1.52 6.50 15.18
C LEU A 267 1.74 5.72 13.88
N ASN A 268 1.17 4.52 13.84
CA ASN A 268 1.20 3.66 12.66
C ASN A 268 -0.02 3.89 11.76
N PHE A 269 0.22 4.09 10.47
CA PHE A 269 -0.77 4.23 9.41
C PHE A 269 -0.64 3.05 8.43
N PRO A 270 -1.23 1.88 8.78
CA PRO A 270 -1.08 0.66 7.99
C PRO A 270 -1.96 0.68 6.74
N TRP A 271 -1.35 0.68 5.57
CA TRP A 271 -2.03 0.44 4.30
C TRP A 271 -2.32 -1.06 4.15
N ASN A 272 -3.60 -1.41 4.17
CA ASN A 272 -4.07 -2.74 3.79
C ASN A 272 -4.57 -2.64 2.34
N LEU A 273 -3.74 -3.09 1.39
CA LEU A 273 -4.03 -2.93 -0.03
C LEU A 273 -5.15 -3.89 -0.46
N ASP A 274 -5.97 -3.46 -1.42
CA ASP A 274 -7.03 -4.27 -2.03
C ASP A 274 -6.67 -4.45 -3.52
N LEU A 275 -5.59 -5.21 -3.74
CA LEU A 275 -5.01 -5.43 -5.06
C LEU A 275 -5.99 -6.14 -6.02
N ASP A 276 -6.86 -6.99 -5.50
CA ASP A 276 -7.90 -7.67 -6.28
C ASP A 276 -8.89 -6.70 -6.92
N ASN A 277 -9.15 -5.56 -6.26
CA ASN A 277 -10.01 -4.49 -6.77
C ASN A 277 -9.21 -3.30 -7.32
N GLY A 278 -7.88 -3.41 -7.41
CA GLY A 278 -7.01 -2.37 -7.93
C GLY A 278 -6.87 -1.14 -7.01
N PHE A 279 -7.17 -1.25 -5.72
CA PHE A 279 -6.95 -0.17 -4.77
C PHE A 279 -5.62 -0.32 -4.05
N THR A 280 -4.74 0.65 -4.28
CA THR A 280 -3.42 0.77 -3.65
C THR A 280 -3.34 2.09 -2.87
N ALA A 281 -2.28 2.29 -2.09
CA ALA A 281 -1.95 3.62 -1.58
C ALA A 281 -1.19 4.43 -2.65
N ARG A 282 -1.70 5.62 -2.96
CA ARG A 282 -1.20 6.56 -3.97
C ARG A 282 -1.09 7.95 -3.36
N ASN A 283 -0.81 8.97 -4.17
CA ASN A 283 -0.69 10.35 -3.69
C ASN A 283 -1.85 10.78 -2.77
N ASP A 284 -3.10 10.61 -3.22
CA ASP A 284 -4.29 11.10 -2.51
C ASP A 284 -4.47 10.43 -1.15
N GLU A 285 -4.13 9.14 -1.02
CA GLU A 285 -4.21 8.44 0.25
C GLU A 285 -3.19 8.99 1.26
N TYR A 286 -1.96 9.27 0.82
CA TYR A 286 -0.93 9.92 1.64
C TYR A 286 -1.31 11.36 2.00
N ILE A 287 -1.75 12.16 1.02
CA ILE A 287 -2.18 13.56 1.22
C ILE A 287 -3.31 13.61 2.26
N PHE A 288 -4.29 12.72 2.14
CA PHE A 288 -5.42 12.68 3.05
C PHE A 288 -4.99 12.39 4.49
N ILE A 289 -4.16 11.37 4.72
CA ILE A 289 -3.63 11.07 6.06
C ILE A 289 -2.73 12.21 6.57
N PHE A 290 -1.94 12.83 5.69
CA PHE A 290 -1.08 13.97 6.05
C PHE A 290 -1.91 15.13 6.58
N GLU A 291 -2.79 15.70 5.76
CA GLU A 291 -3.55 16.89 6.12
C GLU A 291 -4.53 16.63 7.26
N ARG A 292 -5.12 15.43 7.32
CA ARG A 292 -6.19 15.16 8.27
C ARG A 292 -5.71 14.71 9.65
N LEU A 293 -4.59 13.98 9.70
CA LEU A 293 -4.11 13.35 10.94
C LEU A 293 -2.70 13.83 11.31
N ILE A 294 -1.71 13.65 10.42
CA ILE A 294 -0.30 13.89 10.77
C ILE A 294 -0.01 15.38 11.01
N ILE A 295 -0.46 16.27 10.11
CA ILE A 295 -0.16 17.70 10.19
C ILE A 295 -0.76 18.35 11.45
N PRO A 296 -2.05 18.11 11.83
CA PRO A 296 -2.59 18.60 13.10
C PRO A 296 -1.78 18.12 14.31
N ILE A 297 -1.38 16.84 14.34
CA ILE A 297 -0.57 16.27 15.44
C ILE A 297 0.81 16.94 15.51
N ILE A 298 1.51 17.09 14.39
CA ILE A 298 2.83 17.75 14.37
C ILE A 298 2.70 19.21 14.85
N LYS A 299 1.66 19.94 14.41
CA LYS A 299 1.40 21.31 14.85
C LYS A 299 1.12 21.40 16.36
N GLU A 300 0.30 20.49 16.92
CA GLU A 300 0.02 20.45 18.36
C GLU A 300 1.27 20.05 19.17
N PHE A 301 2.04 19.08 18.67
CA PHE A 301 3.26 18.65 19.33
C PHE A 301 4.35 19.73 19.32
N ALA A 302 4.45 20.51 18.24
CA ALA A 302 5.44 21.58 18.04
C ALA A 302 6.89 21.11 18.25
N PRO A 303 7.40 20.17 17.41
CA PRO A 303 8.77 19.67 17.51
C PRO A 303 9.83 20.70 17.14
N ASP A 304 11.02 20.55 17.73
CA ASP A 304 12.20 21.38 17.46
C ASP A 304 12.89 20.98 16.14
N LEU A 305 12.76 19.71 15.75
CA LEU A 305 13.34 19.11 14.56
C LEU A 305 12.49 17.91 14.12
N LEU A 306 12.37 17.72 12.81
CA LEU A 306 11.74 16.54 12.22
C LEU A 306 12.76 15.78 11.37
N ILE A 307 12.88 14.48 11.61
CA ILE A 307 13.76 13.56 10.88
C ILE A 307 12.87 12.63 10.07
N VAL A 308 13.12 12.51 8.77
CA VAL A 308 12.37 11.63 7.87
C VAL A 308 13.22 10.42 7.51
N SER A 309 12.74 9.22 7.85
CA SER A 309 13.16 7.96 7.24
C SER A 309 12.55 7.90 5.83
N SER A 310 13.40 8.13 4.83
CA SER A 310 12.99 8.40 3.47
C SER A 310 13.28 7.22 2.55
N GLY A 311 12.38 6.23 2.59
CA GLY A 311 12.32 5.16 1.61
C GLY A 311 11.61 5.60 0.33
N PHE A 312 12.02 5.04 -0.81
CA PHE A 312 11.37 5.28 -2.10
C PHE A 312 10.72 4.03 -2.68
N ASP A 313 10.57 2.98 -1.88
CA ASP A 313 9.95 1.71 -2.27
C ASP A 313 8.43 1.72 -2.29
N GLY A 314 7.79 2.78 -1.77
CA GLY A 314 6.38 3.09 -2.05
C GLY A 314 6.15 3.74 -3.43
N CYS A 315 7.21 4.05 -4.17
CA CYS A 315 7.11 4.71 -5.47
C CYS A 315 6.52 3.77 -6.53
N ILE A 316 5.82 4.34 -7.51
CA ILE A 316 5.28 3.59 -8.65
C ILE A 316 6.39 2.73 -9.30
N ASN A 317 6.04 1.49 -9.65
CA ASN A 317 6.94 0.49 -10.24
C ASN A 317 8.10 0.03 -9.33
N ASP A 318 8.12 0.37 -8.04
CA ASP A 318 9.04 -0.31 -7.12
C ASP A 318 8.71 -1.83 -7.06
N PRO A 319 9.71 -2.73 -7.12
CA PRO A 319 9.46 -4.16 -7.14
C PRO A 319 8.91 -4.73 -5.82
N LEU A 320 8.99 -4.00 -4.69
CA LEU A 320 8.61 -4.52 -3.37
C LEU A 320 7.32 -3.88 -2.81
N GLY A 321 7.13 -2.58 -2.96
CA GLY A 321 6.07 -1.87 -2.23
C GLY A 321 4.63 -2.09 -2.75
N GLN A 322 4.44 -2.23 -4.07
CA GLN A 322 3.12 -2.30 -4.72
C GLN A 322 2.18 -1.10 -4.43
N CYS A 323 2.76 0.05 -4.09
CA CYS A 323 2.09 1.33 -4.00
C CYS A 323 2.39 2.19 -5.23
N GLU A 324 1.67 3.31 -5.38
CA GLU A 324 1.76 4.17 -6.56
C GLU A 324 2.02 5.63 -6.17
N ILE A 325 2.94 5.84 -5.23
CA ILE A 325 3.38 7.20 -4.89
C ILE A 325 4.20 7.74 -6.06
N THR A 326 3.82 8.90 -6.55
CA THR A 326 4.55 9.58 -7.64
C THR A 326 5.64 10.47 -7.08
N ILE A 327 6.51 10.98 -7.96
CA ILE A 327 7.52 11.99 -7.63
C ILE A 327 6.87 13.23 -6.98
N ASP A 328 5.72 13.66 -7.52
CA ASP A 328 4.96 14.79 -6.97
C ASP A 328 4.38 14.48 -5.58
N GLY A 329 4.08 13.21 -5.28
CA GLY A 329 3.65 12.78 -3.95
C GLY A 329 4.76 12.95 -2.91
N TYR A 330 5.99 12.50 -3.20
CA TYR A 330 7.13 12.73 -2.33
C TYR A 330 7.49 14.22 -2.19
N ALA A 331 7.40 14.98 -3.29
CA ALA A 331 7.61 16.42 -3.27
C ALA A 331 6.55 17.15 -2.43
N TYR A 332 5.28 16.74 -2.53
CA TYR A 332 4.18 17.21 -1.69
C TYR A 332 4.50 16.99 -0.21
N MET A 333 4.77 15.75 0.20
CA MET A 333 5.03 15.39 1.60
C MET A 333 6.19 16.21 2.15
N THR A 334 7.29 16.33 1.38
CA THR A 334 8.46 17.11 1.77
C THR A 334 8.13 18.59 1.94
N ALA A 335 7.51 19.21 0.93
CA ALA A 335 7.19 20.64 0.96
C ALA A 335 6.20 20.96 2.08
N ARG A 336 5.25 20.07 2.35
CA ARG A 336 4.26 20.24 3.41
C ARG A 336 4.88 20.14 4.81
N LEU A 337 5.75 19.15 5.04
CA LEU A 337 6.49 19.04 6.30
C LEU A 337 7.42 20.24 6.50
N LYS A 338 8.09 20.69 5.44
CA LYS A 338 8.96 21.87 5.46
C LYS A 338 8.20 23.13 5.90
N GLU A 339 6.99 23.34 5.38
CA GLU A 339 6.12 24.46 5.77
C GLU A 339 5.79 24.42 7.27
N VAL A 340 5.38 23.27 7.79
CA VAL A 340 4.98 23.12 9.20
C VAL A 340 6.17 23.21 10.15
N MET A 341 7.34 22.73 9.72
CA MET A 341 8.57 22.70 10.52
C MET A 341 9.40 23.98 10.43
N ASN A 342 8.98 24.99 9.65
CA ASN A 342 9.77 26.17 9.33
C ASN A 342 11.20 25.78 8.90
N ASP A 343 11.28 24.94 7.87
CA ASP A 343 12.51 24.39 7.31
C ASP A 343 13.28 23.38 8.16
N LYS A 344 13.05 23.21 9.47
CA LYS A 344 13.89 22.33 10.33
C LYS A 344 13.63 20.84 10.12
N ILE A 345 14.04 20.34 8.95
CA ILE A 345 13.85 18.96 8.51
C ILE A 345 15.17 18.31 8.07
N LEU A 346 15.34 17.05 8.44
CA LEU A 346 16.41 16.17 7.95
C LEU A 346 15.79 14.98 7.23
N ILE A 347 16.08 14.81 5.94
CA ILE A 347 15.70 13.62 5.17
C ILE A 347 16.87 12.63 5.19
N CYS A 348 16.64 11.37 5.55
CA CYS A 348 17.64 10.30 5.53
C CYS A 348 17.20 9.19 4.58
N LEU A 349 18.04 8.82 3.61
CA LEU A 349 17.72 7.74 2.66
C LEU A 349 17.56 6.38 3.36
N GLU A 350 16.47 5.66 3.07
CA GLU A 350 16.21 4.28 3.53
C GLU A 350 16.11 3.30 2.35
N GLY A 351 14.94 2.72 2.06
CA GLY A 351 14.65 1.79 0.97
C GLY A 351 14.41 2.44 -0.41
N GLY A 352 13.84 1.67 -1.34
CA GLY A 352 13.67 2.03 -2.76
C GLY A 352 14.62 1.26 -3.67
N TYR A 353 14.08 0.43 -4.56
CA TYR A 353 14.83 -0.62 -5.24
C TYR A 353 14.62 -0.63 -6.75
N ASN A 354 13.68 0.16 -7.27
CA ASN A 354 13.65 0.50 -8.68
C ASN A 354 14.73 1.55 -9.00
N LEU A 355 15.78 1.13 -9.69
CA LEU A 355 16.93 1.97 -10.05
C LEU A 355 16.59 3.09 -11.04
N ASP A 356 15.49 2.97 -11.79
CA ASP A 356 15.01 4.02 -12.69
C ASP A 356 14.24 5.08 -11.92
N MET A 357 13.44 4.68 -10.93
CA MET A 357 12.55 5.59 -10.20
C MET A 357 13.19 6.27 -8.99
N ILE A 358 14.08 5.59 -8.26
CA ILE A 358 14.74 6.15 -7.08
C ILE A 358 15.45 7.51 -7.32
N PRO A 359 16.21 7.74 -8.42
CA PRO A 359 16.81 9.05 -8.65
C PRO A 359 15.78 10.17 -8.84
N HIS A 360 14.64 9.87 -9.46
CA HIS A 360 13.58 10.83 -9.70
C HIS A 360 12.79 11.15 -8.42
N ALA A 361 12.47 10.14 -7.61
CA ALA A 361 11.83 10.36 -6.32
C ALA A 361 12.72 11.20 -5.38
N ALA A 362 14.03 10.88 -5.33
CA ALA A 362 15.02 11.66 -4.60
C ALA A 362 15.14 13.10 -5.12
N GLU A 363 15.08 13.31 -6.45
CA GLU A 363 15.03 14.66 -7.04
C GLU A 363 13.81 15.43 -6.57
N GLY A 364 12.62 14.83 -6.58
CA GLY A 364 11.38 15.49 -6.15
C GLY A 364 11.46 15.97 -4.69
N VAL A 365 11.95 15.11 -3.80
CA VAL A 365 12.24 15.47 -2.39
C VAL A 365 13.26 16.60 -2.30
N PHE A 366 14.37 16.49 -3.03
CA PHE A 366 15.45 17.49 -2.96
C PHE A 366 15.03 18.86 -3.51
N ARG A 367 14.25 18.90 -4.60
CA ARG A 367 13.66 20.14 -5.13
C ARG A 367 12.77 20.82 -4.10
N ALA A 368 11.87 20.06 -3.46
CA ALA A 368 11.01 20.57 -2.39
C ALA A 368 11.82 21.12 -1.20
N LEU A 369 12.86 20.39 -0.76
CA LEU A 369 13.80 20.85 0.27
C LEU A 369 14.46 22.19 -0.10
N THR A 370 14.93 22.33 -1.33
CA THR A 370 15.58 23.57 -1.82
C THR A 370 14.61 24.74 -2.00
N GLY A 371 13.29 24.51 -1.93
CA GLY A 371 12.27 25.57 -1.96
C GLY A 371 11.39 25.58 -3.19
N GLU A 372 11.54 24.63 -4.12
CA GLU A 372 10.60 24.47 -5.21
C GLU A 372 9.23 23.98 -4.68
N THR A 373 8.17 24.70 -5.02
CA THR A 373 6.79 24.30 -4.72
C THR A 373 6.18 23.53 -5.89
N LEU A 374 5.15 22.72 -5.62
CA LEU A 374 4.37 22.09 -6.69
C LEU A 374 3.73 23.14 -7.64
N PRO A 375 3.72 22.89 -8.95
CA PRO A 375 4.38 21.77 -9.64
C PRO A 375 5.90 21.95 -9.64
N ILE A 376 6.64 20.93 -9.19
CA ILE A 376 8.10 20.96 -9.23
C ILE A 376 8.59 20.79 -10.67
N LYS A 377 9.84 21.17 -10.94
CA LYS A 377 10.42 20.93 -12.26
C LYS A 377 10.36 19.44 -12.62
N ASN A 378 9.94 19.14 -13.85
CA ASN A 378 9.68 17.79 -14.40
C ASN A 378 8.43 17.09 -13.84
N SER A 379 7.59 17.78 -13.07
CA SER A 379 6.26 17.29 -12.72
C SER A 379 5.44 17.05 -13.99
N LEU A 380 4.71 15.92 -14.02
CA LEU A 380 3.74 15.61 -15.08
C LEU A 380 2.37 16.25 -14.79
N ASN A 381 2.16 16.77 -13.57
CA ASN A 381 0.92 17.37 -13.12
C ASN A 381 1.11 18.87 -12.83
N ASN A 382 0.39 19.74 -13.53
CA ASN A 382 0.53 21.20 -13.36
C ASN A 382 -0.26 21.77 -12.17
N GLN A 383 -0.58 20.96 -11.17
CA GLN A 383 -1.33 21.40 -9.99
C GLN A 383 -0.40 22.01 -8.93
N THR A 384 -0.84 23.14 -8.38
CA THR A 384 -0.26 23.72 -7.17
C THR A 384 -0.59 22.88 -5.95
N MET A 385 0.19 22.99 -4.87
CA MET A 385 -0.08 22.30 -3.60
C MET A 385 -1.52 22.53 -3.10
N LYS A 386 -2.03 23.77 -3.20
CA LYS A 386 -3.41 24.10 -2.85
C LYS A 386 -4.42 23.33 -3.70
N GLN A 387 -4.19 23.21 -5.01
CA GLN A 387 -5.07 22.46 -5.90
C GLN A 387 -5.00 20.95 -5.62
N VAL A 388 -3.83 20.41 -5.32
CA VAL A 388 -3.65 19.02 -4.92
C VAL A 388 -4.48 18.71 -3.66
N ILE A 389 -4.40 19.55 -2.62
CA ILE A 389 -5.23 19.45 -1.41
C ILE A 389 -6.71 19.55 -1.75
N GLN A 390 -7.09 20.57 -2.55
CA GLN A 390 -8.50 20.81 -2.90
C GLN A 390 -9.13 19.69 -3.73
N ASN A 391 -8.35 19.00 -4.55
CA ASN A 391 -8.81 17.95 -5.46
C ASN A 391 -8.58 16.54 -4.92
N CYS A 392 -8.06 16.40 -3.69
CA CYS A 392 -7.74 15.12 -3.09
C CYS A 392 -8.98 14.19 -3.06
N THR A 393 -8.79 12.96 -3.56
CA THR A 393 -9.81 11.92 -3.67
C THR A 393 -9.28 10.58 -3.18
N PRO A 394 -9.11 10.39 -1.86
CA PRO A 394 -8.61 9.12 -1.32
C PRO A 394 -9.59 7.99 -1.66
N ASN A 395 -9.04 6.84 -2.04
CA ASN A 395 -9.79 5.63 -2.33
C ASN A 395 -10.17 4.88 -1.03
N LYS A 396 -10.70 3.67 -1.20
CA LYS A 396 -11.10 2.78 -0.09
C LYS A 396 -9.97 2.54 0.91
N VAL A 397 -8.75 2.25 0.46
CA VAL A 397 -7.58 2.00 1.33
C VAL A 397 -7.29 3.22 2.20
N GLY A 398 -7.28 4.42 1.61
CA GLY A 398 -7.08 5.67 2.36
C GLY A 398 -8.18 5.92 3.40
N MET A 399 -9.44 5.71 3.02
CA MET A 399 -10.58 5.95 3.89
C MET A 399 -10.69 4.94 5.05
N GLU A 400 -10.37 3.67 4.82
CA GLU A 400 -10.36 2.64 5.86
C GLU A 400 -9.22 2.85 6.85
N THR A 401 -8.02 3.15 6.34
CA THR A 401 -6.85 3.48 7.16
C THR A 401 -7.15 4.71 8.02
N PHE A 402 -7.72 5.76 7.44
CA PHE A 402 -8.14 6.97 8.17
C PHE A 402 -9.11 6.65 9.30
N LYS A 403 -10.19 5.90 9.05
CA LYS A 403 -11.19 5.58 10.08
C LYS A 403 -10.56 4.84 11.25
N THR A 404 -9.73 3.84 10.96
CA THR A 404 -9.05 3.02 11.97
C THR A 404 -8.09 3.87 12.80
N CYS A 405 -7.22 4.65 12.14
CA CYS A 405 -6.24 5.50 12.80
C CYS A 405 -6.89 6.63 13.59
N TYR A 406 -7.88 7.32 13.02
CA TYR A 406 -8.62 8.39 13.70
C TYR A 406 -9.27 7.89 14.99
N ASN A 407 -9.94 6.74 14.94
CA ASN A 407 -10.59 6.17 16.10
C ASN A 407 -9.59 5.84 17.21
N LYS A 408 -8.38 5.39 16.87
CA LYS A 408 -7.33 5.10 17.83
C LYS A 408 -6.68 6.37 18.38
N PHE A 409 -6.31 7.32 17.52
CA PHE A 409 -5.44 8.44 17.87
C PHE A 409 -6.19 9.62 18.48
N LYS A 410 -7.50 9.77 18.23
CA LYS A 410 -8.31 10.87 18.80
C LYS A 410 -8.39 10.86 20.34
N GLU A 411 -8.06 9.74 20.98
CA GLU A 411 -7.99 9.62 22.44
C GLU A 411 -6.75 10.32 23.02
N TYR A 412 -5.66 10.34 22.26
CA TYR A 412 -4.37 10.91 22.67
C TYR A 412 -4.15 12.31 22.09
N TRP A 413 -4.77 12.61 20.95
CA TRP A 413 -4.64 13.86 20.21
C TRP A 413 -6.02 14.50 20.00
N PRO A 414 -6.54 15.25 21.00
CA PRO A 414 -7.84 15.90 20.89
C PRO A 414 -7.94 16.89 19.73
N ILE A 415 -6.82 17.45 19.25
CA ILE A 415 -6.79 18.35 18.08
C ILE A 415 -7.46 17.74 16.86
N LEU A 416 -7.39 16.40 16.70
CA LEU A 416 -8.00 15.68 15.58
C LEU A 416 -9.52 15.86 15.51
N GLN A 417 -10.16 16.22 16.62
CA GLN A 417 -11.60 16.44 16.73
C GLN A 417 -11.98 17.92 16.55
N THR A 418 -11.04 18.84 16.71
CA THR A 418 -11.31 20.28 16.80
C THR A 418 -10.62 21.14 15.74
N ASP A 419 -9.64 20.60 15.02
CA ASP A 419 -8.94 21.31 13.95
C ASP A 419 -9.90 21.60 12.78
N LYS A 420 -10.28 22.88 12.64
CA LYS A 420 -11.26 23.32 11.65
C LYS A 420 -10.77 23.16 10.21
N GLU A 421 -9.48 23.41 9.96
CA GLU A 421 -8.90 23.31 8.62
C GLU A 421 -8.91 21.85 8.16
N ALA A 422 -8.51 20.94 9.05
CA ALA A 422 -8.49 19.50 8.79
C ALA A 422 -9.91 18.93 8.58
N LEU A 423 -10.89 19.39 9.36
CA LEU A 423 -12.30 18.98 9.22
C LEU A 423 -12.93 19.51 7.91
N GLU A 424 -12.66 20.76 7.53
CA GLU A 424 -13.12 21.32 6.26
C GLU A 424 -12.48 20.58 5.06
N PHE A 425 -11.19 20.25 5.17
CA PHE A 425 -10.49 19.43 4.18
C PHE A 425 -11.13 18.04 4.04
N GLU A 426 -11.47 17.36 5.14
CA GLU A 426 -12.16 16.07 5.11
C GLU A 426 -13.51 16.17 4.38
N GLU A 427 -14.32 17.19 4.72
CA GLU A 427 -15.62 17.41 4.09
C GLU A 427 -15.48 17.63 2.58
N ASN A 428 -14.47 18.40 2.15
CA ASN A 428 -14.18 18.63 0.74
C ASN A 428 -13.76 17.35 0.02
N CYS A 429 -12.89 16.52 0.61
CA CYS A 429 -12.51 15.23 0.05
C CYS A 429 -13.73 14.32 -0.13
N LEU A 430 -14.61 14.24 0.88
CA LEU A 430 -15.84 13.45 0.80
C LEU A 430 -16.78 13.94 -0.33
N LYS A 431 -16.89 15.26 -0.53
CA LYS A 431 -17.62 15.84 -1.68
C LYS A 431 -16.96 15.48 -3.01
N ASN A 432 -15.63 15.56 -3.11
CA ASN A 432 -14.90 15.20 -4.32
C ASN A 432 -15.10 13.74 -4.69
N ILE A 433 -15.02 12.83 -3.72
CA ILE A 433 -15.28 11.40 -3.90
C ILE A 433 -16.70 11.18 -4.42
N GLN A 434 -17.71 11.83 -3.81
CA GLN A 434 -19.10 11.73 -4.28
C GLN A 434 -19.26 12.24 -5.73
N ASN A 435 -18.53 13.29 -6.10
CA ASN A 435 -18.56 13.86 -7.44
C ASN A 435 -17.79 13.00 -8.46
N SER A 436 -16.65 12.40 -8.10
CA SER A 436 -15.88 11.54 -9.00
C SER A 436 -16.67 10.29 -9.39
N TYR A 437 -17.48 9.73 -8.49
CA TYR A 437 -18.42 8.66 -8.83
C TYR A 437 -19.56 9.10 -9.75
N ARG A 438 -19.90 10.40 -9.79
CA ARG A 438 -20.89 10.95 -10.73
C ARG A 438 -20.31 11.26 -12.12
N TYR A 439 -18.98 11.38 -12.26
CA TYR A 439 -18.31 11.91 -13.47
C TYR A 439 -17.22 10.99 -14.07
N ASN A 440 -17.07 9.75 -13.59
CA ASN A 440 -16.01 8.86 -14.07
C ASN A 440 -16.22 8.47 -15.57
N PRO A 441 -15.26 8.71 -16.48
CA PRO A 441 -15.38 8.36 -17.90
C PRO A 441 -15.41 6.85 -18.18
N LEU A 442 -14.79 6.03 -17.33
CA LEU A 442 -14.96 4.57 -17.37
C LEU A 442 -16.38 4.17 -16.98
N TYR A 443 -17.00 4.93 -16.07
CA TYR A 443 -18.44 4.82 -15.84
C TYR A 443 -19.23 5.41 -16.98
N GLN A 444 -18.80 6.42 -17.75
CA GLN A 444 -19.53 6.86 -18.96
C GLN A 444 -19.44 5.86 -20.11
N ASN A 445 -18.29 5.23 -20.35
CA ASN A 445 -18.17 4.20 -21.38
C ASN A 445 -18.86 2.90 -20.95
N GLN A 446 -18.74 2.51 -19.68
CA GLN A 446 -19.59 1.44 -19.12
C GLN A 446 -21.05 1.86 -19.09
N LEU A 447 -21.41 3.12 -18.79
CA LEU A 447 -22.79 3.63 -18.86
C LEU A 447 -23.28 3.75 -20.29
N GLN A 448 -22.42 3.88 -21.30
CA GLN A 448 -22.81 3.91 -22.70
C GLN A 448 -23.07 2.48 -23.18
N ASP A 449 -22.19 1.54 -22.80
CA ASP A 449 -22.41 0.09 -22.96
C ASP A 449 -23.61 -0.43 -22.13
N LEU A 450 -23.90 0.18 -20.98
CA LEU A 450 -25.03 -0.14 -20.08
C LEU A 450 -26.30 0.66 -20.39
N GLN A 451 -26.21 1.79 -21.12
CA GLN A 451 -27.34 2.53 -21.70
C GLN A 451 -27.81 1.83 -22.97
N GLU A 452 -26.90 1.18 -23.71
CA GLU A 452 -27.26 0.26 -24.78
C GLU A 452 -27.85 -1.08 -24.24
N ALA A 453 -27.62 -1.42 -22.97
CA ALA A 453 -28.09 -2.66 -22.32
C ALA A 453 -29.09 -2.48 -21.15
N ASN A 454 -29.53 -1.27 -20.83
CA ASN A 454 -30.49 -0.92 -19.76
C ASN A 454 -30.24 -1.58 -18.37
N VAL A 455 -29.00 -1.64 -17.87
CA VAL A 455 -28.69 -2.16 -16.51
C VAL A 455 -28.40 -1.01 -15.54
N ILE A 456 -29.09 -0.97 -14.39
CA ILE A 456 -29.17 0.26 -13.56
C ILE A 456 -28.35 0.18 -12.25
N LYS A 457 -28.10 -0.99 -11.64
CA LYS A 457 -27.22 -1.05 -10.44
C LYS A 457 -26.67 -2.43 -10.10
N GLN A 458 -25.54 -2.43 -9.40
CA GLN A 458 -24.75 -3.59 -8.96
C GLN A 458 -24.64 -3.61 -7.43
N ILE A 459 -24.89 -4.75 -6.79
CA ILE A 459 -24.75 -4.93 -5.33
C ILE A 459 -23.58 -5.86 -5.07
N ARG A 460 -22.58 -5.42 -4.29
CA ARG A 460 -21.40 -6.22 -3.91
C ARG A 460 -21.15 -6.35 -2.39
N ASP A 461 -21.86 -5.62 -1.52
CA ASP A 461 -21.62 -5.59 -0.06
C ASP A 461 -22.92 -5.28 0.77
N PRO A 462 -23.08 -5.79 2.00
CA PRO A 462 -24.13 -5.42 2.96
C PRO A 462 -24.39 -3.90 3.16
N ILE A 463 -23.40 -3.03 3.00
CA ILE A 463 -23.58 -1.56 3.11
C ILE A 463 -24.41 -0.99 1.94
N ASP A 464 -24.28 -1.57 0.74
CA ASP A 464 -25.13 -1.20 -0.41
C ASP A 464 -26.60 -1.65 -0.19
N LEU A 465 -26.79 -2.68 0.63
CA LEU A 465 -28.08 -3.29 0.99
C LEU A 465 -28.90 -2.42 1.94
N GLN A 466 -28.28 -1.84 2.97
CA GLN A 466 -28.96 -0.88 3.86
C GLN A 466 -29.39 0.38 3.11
N ARG A 467 -28.58 0.84 2.14
CA ARG A 467 -28.91 1.97 1.27
C ARG A 467 -30.08 1.64 0.33
N ALA A 468 -30.12 0.44 -0.23
CA ALA A 468 -31.24 -0.02 -1.08
C ALA A 468 -32.56 -0.15 -0.28
N LYS A 469 -32.51 -0.70 0.93
CA LYS A 469 -33.69 -0.85 1.82
C LYS A 469 -34.35 0.48 2.19
N TYR A 470 -33.54 1.52 2.41
CA TYR A 470 -34.02 2.88 2.66
C TYR A 470 -34.59 3.58 1.41
N GLN A 471 -34.09 3.21 0.22
CA GLN A 471 -34.44 3.89 -1.03
C GLN A 471 -35.70 3.29 -1.71
N TYR A 472 -36.06 2.05 -1.40
CA TYR A 472 -37.16 1.31 -2.03
C TYR A 472 -38.20 0.75 -1.05
N SER A 473 -38.31 1.32 0.16
CA SER A 473 -39.25 0.92 1.23
C SER A 473 -40.73 0.83 0.83
N ASN A 474 -41.09 1.36 -0.34
CA ASN A 474 -42.46 1.43 -0.86
C ASN A 474 -42.84 0.25 -1.78
N PHE A 475 -41.92 -0.67 -2.09
CA PHE A 475 -42.19 -1.86 -2.89
C PHE A 475 -42.45 -3.06 -1.96
N THR A 476 -43.71 -3.47 -1.81
CA THR A 476 -44.13 -4.59 -0.94
C THR A 476 -43.45 -5.91 -1.31
N GLU A 477 -43.24 -6.15 -2.61
CA GLU A 477 -42.59 -7.36 -3.15
C GLU A 477 -41.09 -7.45 -2.79
N PHE A 478 -40.43 -6.29 -2.59
CA PHE A 478 -39.00 -6.19 -2.22
C PHE A 478 -38.75 -6.64 -0.77
N ASN A 479 -39.74 -6.46 0.11
CA ASN A 479 -39.64 -6.84 1.52
C ASN A 479 -39.84 -8.36 1.76
N ASP A 480 -40.43 -9.10 0.81
CA ASP A 480 -40.70 -10.55 0.96
C ASP A 480 -39.65 -11.45 0.29
N PHE A 481 -38.99 -10.96 -0.76
CA PHE A 481 -38.02 -11.72 -1.57
C PHE A 481 -36.59 -11.66 -1.03
N PHE A 482 -36.12 -10.45 -0.70
CA PHE A 482 -34.74 -10.23 -0.27
C PHE A 482 -34.37 -10.95 1.05
N PRO A 483 -35.24 -11.01 2.07
CA PRO A 483 -34.96 -11.79 3.28
C PRO A 483 -34.82 -13.30 3.02
N LYS A 484 -35.50 -13.84 2.01
CA LYS A 484 -35.38 -15.26 1.63
C LYS A 484 -34.07 -15.56 0.91
N LEU A 485 -33.54 -14.60 0.16
CA LEU A 485 -32.21 -14.64 -0.45
C LEU A 485 -31.07 -14.39 0.55
N LEU A 486 -31.31 -13.57 1.57
CA LEU A 486 -30.36 -13.29 2.66
C LEU A 486 -29.93 -14.55 3.41
N ASN A 487 -30.80 -15.56 3.52
CA ASN A 487 -30.45 -16.88 4.04
C ASN A 487 -29.32 -17.59 3.26
N PHE A 488 -28.96 -17.08 2.07
CA PHE A 488 -27.88 -17.59 1.22
C PHE A 488 -26.71 -16.58 1.05
N GLN A 489 -26.68 -15.49 1.82
CA GLN A 489 -25.71 -14.36 1.67
C GLN A 489 -24.68 -14.18 2.80
N GLU A 490 -24.69 -14.95 3.90
CA GLU A 490 -23.76 -14.69 5.02
C GLU A 490 -22.29 -15.04 4.68
N ILE A 491 -21.56 -14.03 4.20
CA ILE A 491 -20.11 -13.86 4.42
C ILE A 491 -19.75 -12.48 4.98
N PHE A 492 -20.59 -11.44 4.89
CA PHE A 492 -20.08 -10.06 5.10
C PHE A 492 -20.81 -9.18 6.12
N SER A 493 -21.72 -9.69 6.95
CA SER A 493 -22.34 -8.89 8.02
C SER A 493 -21.98 -9.39 9.42
N ASN A 494 -21.03 -8.71 10.05
CA ASN A 494 -20.77 -8.76 11.50
C ASN A 494 -21.93 -8.11 12.28
N GLN A 495 -23.17 -8.64 12.21
CA GLN A 495 -24.27 -8.23 13.08
C GLN A 495 -25.28 -9.37 13.32
N ASN A 496 -24.91 -10.33 14.18
CA ASN A 496 -25.69 -10.84 15.32
C ASN A 496 -25.22 -12.25 15.72
N GLU A 497 -25.16 -12.46 17.03
CA GLU A 497 -24.63 -13.64 17.71
C GLU A 497 -25.58 -14.85 17.55
N ASN A 498 -24.98 -16.01 17.23
CA ASN A 498 -25.46 -17.39 17.41
C ASN A 498 -25.73 -18.28 16.17
N GLU A 499 -25.72 -17.79 14.92
CA GLU A 499 -25.70 -18.66 13.72
C GLU A 499 -24.44 -18.45 12.82
N ASN A 500 -23.68 -17.38 13.08
CA ASN A 500 -22.57 -16.89 12.24
C ASN A 500 -21.24 -17.67 12.32
N GLU A 501 -21.04 -18.56 13.30
CA GLU A 501 -19.75 -19.26 13.44
C GLU A 501 -19.49 -20.27 12.31
N SER A 502 -20.52 -20.92 11.78
CA SER A 502 -20.34 -22.04 10.84
C SER A 502 -19.72 -21.65 9.49
N SER A 503 -20.07 -20.48 8.96
CA SER A 503 -19.68 -20.03 7.61
C SER A 503 -18.29 -19.39 7.55
N GLN A 504 -17.92 -18.61 8.57
CA GLN A 504 -16.59 -18.02 8.70
C GLN A 504 -15.57 -19.10 9.06
N LEU A 505 -15.94 -20.00 9.98
CA LEU A 505 -15.12 -21.16 10.32
C LEU A 505 -14.94 -22.06 9.08
N LEU A 506 -15.96 -22.30 8.25
CA LEU A 506 -15.80 -23.09 7.01
C LEU A 506 -14.79 -22.46 6.03
N PHE A 507 -14.78 -21.13 5.88
CA PHE A 507 -13.82 -20.42 5.01
C PHE A 507 -12.40 -20.41 5.61
N GLU A 508 -12.27 -20.12 6.91
CA GLU A 508 -11.00 -20.21 7.65
C GLU A 508 -10.44 -21.64 7.64
N ASN A 509 -11.30 -22.67 7.75
CA ASN A 509 -10.89 -24.07 7.64
C ASN A 509 -10.43 -24.42 6.22
N ILE A 510 -11.11 -23.94 5.16
CA ILE A 510 -10.70 -24.19 3.77
C ILE A 510 -9.31 -23.60 3.48
N PHE A 511 -8.99 -22.43 4.04
CA PHE A 511 -7.71 -21.75 3.81
C PHE A 511 -6.59 -22.14 4.79
N ASN A 512 -6.89 -22.41 6.07
CA ASN A 512 -5.89 -22.67 7.11
C ASN A 512 -5.74 -24.15 7.53
N GLU A 513 -6.77 -25.00 7.42
CA GLU A 513 -6.73 -26.35 8.05
C GLU A 513 -7.19 -27.54 7.18
N CYS A 514 -7.85 -27.36 6.03
CA CYS A 514 -8.42 -28.48 5.28
C CYS A 514 -7.41 -29.08 4.29
N PRO A 515 -7.07 -30.39 4.37
CA PRO A 515 -6.25 -31.05 3.36
C PRO A 515 -6.94 -31.19 1.99
N GLN A 516 -8.29 -31.15 1.93
CA GLN A 516 -9.08 -31.44 0.71
C GLN A 516 -10.33 -30.53 0.57
N GLY A 517 -10.12 -29.21 0.44
CA GLY A 517 -11.19 -28.22 0.23
C GLY A 517 -11.26 -27.69 -1.21
N SER A 518 -12.45 -27.45 -1.74
CA SER A 518 -12.65 -26.96 -3.11
C SER A 518 -13.62 -25.76 -3.18
N ILE A 519 -13.36 -24.83 -4.11
CA ILE A 519 -14.14 -23.61 -4.32
C ILE A 519 -14.50 -23.50 -5.80
N LEU A 520 -15.79 -23.32 -6.10
CA LEU A 520 -16.29 -23.03 -7.45
C LEU A 520 -17.06 -21.71 -7.45
N LYS A 521 -16.63 -20.77 -8.27
CA LYS A 521 -17.33 -19.51 -8.53
C LYS A 521 -17.96 -19.54 -9.93
N ILE A 522 -19.27 -19.37 -9.99
CA ILE A 522 -20.08 -19.52 -11.21
C ILE A 522 -21.03 -18.33 -11.38
N ARG A 523 -21.25 -17.92 -12.62
CA ARG A 523 -22.08 -16.76 -13.00
C ARG A 523 -23.15 -17.15 -14.01
N PHE A 524 -24.33 -16.59 -13.87
CA PHE A 524 -25.53 -16.76 -14.70
C PHE A 524 -26.06 -15.38 -15.14
N GLY A 525 -26.74 -15.29 -16.29
CA GLY A 525 -27.28 -14.03 -16.82
C GLY A 525 -26.32 -13.23 -17.71
N ASN A 526 -26.86 -12.24 -18.44
CA ASN A 526 -26.33 -11.84 -19.75
C ASN A 526 -25.52 -10.51 -19.74
N ILE A 527 -24.27 -10.54 -19.24
CA ILE A 527 -23.21 -9.58 -19.63
C ILE A 527 -21.93 -10.37 -19.98
N PHE A 528 -22.08 -11.43 -20.76
CA PHE A 528 -20.96 -12.19 -21.30
C PHE A 528 -21.06 -12.36 -22.83
N ILE A 529 -22.27 -12.52 -23.38
CA ILE A 529 -22.46 -12.74 -24.82
C ILE A 529 -22.32 -11.45 -25.65
N ILE A 530 -22.62 -10.28 -25.08
CA ILE A 530 -22.45 -8.99 -25.77
C ILE A 530 -20.95 -8.72 -26.05
N ASN A 531 -20.06 -9.04 -25.09
CA ASN A 531 -18.60 -8.93 -25.29
C ASN A 531 -18.02 -9.99 -26.23
N LEU A 532 -18.67 -11.15 -26.39
CA LEU A 532 -18.21 -12.21 -27.30
C LEU A 532 -18.53 -11.93 -28.77
N ASN A 533 -19.49 -11.03 -29.07
CA ASN A 533 -19.79 -10.62 -30.44
C ASN A 533 -18.87 -9.52 -30.97
N ASN A 534 -18.16 -8.78 -30.09
CA ASN A 534 -17.19 -7.75 -30.45
C ASN A 534 -15.74 -8.26 -30.59
N ILE A 535 -15.49 -9.53 -30.25
CA ILE A 535 -14.25 -10.20 -30.60
C ILE A 535 -14.42 -10.75 -32.02
N GLN A 536 -13.49 -10.42 -32.94
CA GLN A 536 -13.49 -10.88 -34.34
C GLN A 536 -13.48 -12.41 -34.52
N GLU A 537 -13.48 -13.17 -33.43
CA GLU A 537 -13.39 -14.62 -33.41
C GLU A 537 -14.48 -15.24 -32.53
N GLN A 538 -15.42 -15.95 -33.16
CA GLN A 538 -16.57 -16.58 -32.51
C GLN A 538 -16.13 -17.61 -31.44
N PRO A 539 -16.68 -17.56 -30.21
CA PRO A 539 -16.53 -18.65 -29.24
C PRO A 539 -17.17 -19.94 -29.77
N SER A 540 -16.71 -21.10 -29.29
CA SER A 540 -17.30 -22.38 -29.72
C SER A 540 -18.79 -22.44 -29.35
N GLN A 541 -19.58 -23.10 -30.21
CA GLN A 541 -21.04 -23.26 -30.11
C GLN A 541 -21.51 -23.81 -28.75
N PHE A 542 -20.61 -24.50 -28.04
CA PHE A 542 -20.81 -25.07 -26.72
C PHE A 542 -21.03 -24.02 -25.61
N TRP A 543 -20.32 -22.89 -25.61
CA TRP A 543 -20.47 -21.87 -24.58
C TRP A 543 -21.76 -21.06 -24.73
N LYS A 544 -22.25 -20.93 -25.97
CA LYS A 544 -23.53 -20.26 -26.27
C LYS A 544 -24.73 -21.06 -25.74
N SER A 545 -24.63 -22.39 -25.63
CA SER A 545 -25.75 -23.25 -25.20
C SER A 545 -25.87 -23.46 -23.68
N GLN A 546 -24.82 -23.21 -22.89
CA GLN A 546 -24.83 -23.52 -21.44
C GLN A 546 -25.44 -22.43 -20.56
N ARG A 547 -25.45 -21.16 -21.02
CA ARG A 547 -26.04 -20.00 -20.29
C ARG A 547 -25.45 -19.72 -18.89
N PHE A 548 -24.25 -20.25 -18.57
CA PHE A 548 -23.47 -19.95 -17.36
C PHE A 548 -21.96 -19.89 -17.66
N LEU A 549 -21.18 -19.26 -16.76
CA LEU A 549 -19.72 -19.17 -16.84
C LEU A 549 -19.07 -19.56 -15.50
N ILE A 550 -18.08 -20.46 -15.54
CA ILE A 550 -17.20 -20.75 -14.40
C ILE A 550 -16.09 -19.69 -14.36
N GLU A 551 -16.11 -18.81 -13.37
CA GLU A 551 -15.11 -17.77 -13.22
C GLU A 551 -13.81 -18.30 -12.62
N GLN A 552 -13.95 -19.14 -11.59
CA GLN A 552 -12.85 -19.62 -10.79
C GLN A 552 -13.15 -21.02 -10.26
N LEU A 553 -12.15 -21.89 -10.34
CA LEU A 553 -12.16 -23.20 -9.72
C LEU A 553 -10.85 -23.36 -8.94
N ILE A 554 -10.96 -23.65 -7.65
CA ILE A 554 -9.84 -24.03 -6.80
C ILE A 554 -10.12 -25.44 -6.30
N ILE A 555 -9.18 -26.35 -6.51
CA ILE A 555 -9.20 -27.71 -5.97
C ILE A 555 -7.91 -27.86 -5.16
N LYS A 556 -8.03 -28.21 -3.88
CA LYS A 556 -6.88 -28.46 -3.00
C LYS A 556 -6.65 -29.98 -2.92
N ASP A 557 -5.47 -30.41 -3.35
CA ASP A 557 -4.99 -31.80 -3.21
C ASP A 557 -4.24 -31.93 -1.88
N SER A 558 -4.37 -33.10 -1.24
CA SER A 558 -3.95 -33.43 0.13
C SER A 558 -2.53 -33.04 0.57
N ASP A 559 -1.62 -32.65 -0.33
CA ASP A 559 -0.25 -32.24 0.02
C ASP A 559 0.37 -31.17 -0.92
N ALA A 560 -0.42 -30.43 -1.71
CA ALA A 560 0.10 -29.43 -2.67
C ALA A 560 -0.42 -28.00 -2.49
N VAL A 561 0.40 -27.02 -2.87
CA VAL A 561 0.03 -25.59 -2.96
C VAL A 561 -1.26 -25.43 -3.78
N PRO A 562 -2.26 -24.66 -3.33
CA PRO A 562 -3.52 -24.50 -4.05
C PRO A 562 -3.30 -24.09 -5.51
N GLN A 563 -3.73 -24.91 -6.47
CA GLN A 563 -3.68 -24.54 -7.88
C GLN A 563 -4.92 -23.72 -8.23
N LYS A 564 -4.75 -22.39 -8.28
CA LYS A 564 -5.79 -21.48 -8.79
C LYS A 564 -5.87 -21.62 -10.31
N VAL A 565 -6.96 -22.21 -10.82
CA VAL A 565 -7.23 -22.22 -12.26
C VAL A 565 -8.22 -21.10 -12.58
N VAL A 566 -7.72 -20.00 -13.15
CA VAL A 566 -8.56 -18.91 -13.68
C VAL A 566 -9.07 -19.34 -15.06
N LEU A 567 -10.24 -19.98 -15.07
CA LEU A 567 -10.80 -20.58 -16.28
C LEU A 567 -11.31 -19.53 -17.27
N LYS A 568 -11.73 -18.35 -16.80
CA LYS A 568 -12.10 -17.22 -17.65
C LYS A 568 -11.03 -16.91 -18.71
N GLU A 569 -9.75 -16.92 -18.33
CA GLU A 569 -8.65 -16.64 -19.25
C GLU A 569 -8.37 -17.78 -20.23
N LYS A 570 -8.50 -19.05 -19.80
CA LYS A 570 -8.34 -20.23 -20.67
C LYS A 570 -9.48 -20.35 -21.69
N ILE A 571 -10.71 -20.08 -21.24
CA ILE A 571 -11.92 -20.07 -22.08
C ILE A 571 -11.82 -18.96 -23.15
N MET A 572 -11.32 -17.78 -22.79
CA MET A 572 -11.07 -16.69 -23.73
C MET A 572 -9.93 -16.98 -24.74
N LYS A 573 -9.01 -17.89 -24.42
CA LYS A 573 -7.86 -18.28 -25.28
C LYS A 573 -8.14 -19.49 -26.20
N LYS A 574 -9.39 -20.00 -26.26
CA LYS A 574 -9.83 -21.11 -27.13
C LYS A 574 -9.14 -22.48 -26.89
N ASP A 575 -8.92 -22.89 -25.65
CA ASP A 575 -8.57 -24.29 -25.36
C ASP A 575 -9.78 -25.20 -25.69
N LYS A 576 -9.64 -26.07 -26.70
CA LYS A 576 -10.72 -26.96 -27.18
C LYS A 576 -10.93 -28.21 -26.31
N ASP A 577 -10.08 -28.42 -25.31
CA ASP A 577 -9.96 -29.68 -24.58
C ASP A 577 -10.47 -29.60 -23.12
N ILE A 578 -11.31 -28.61 -22.78
CA ILE A 578 -11.86 -28.47 -21.41
C ILE A 578 -13.16 -29.27 -21.25
N ASP A 579 -13.08 -30.40 -20.55
CA ASP A 579 -14.23 -31.20 -20.13
C ASP A 579 -14.85 -30.63 -18.83
N ILE A 580 -15.93 -29.86 -18.98
CA ILE A 580 -16.61 -29.19 -17.86
C ILE A 580 -17.21 -30.19 -16.85
N PRO A 581 -18.00 -31.21 -17.26
CA PRO A 581 -18.46 -32.24 -16.33
C PRO A 581 -17.34 -32.85 -15.50
N TYR A 582 -16.21 -33.20 -16.13
CA TYR A 582 -15.05 -33.74 -15.42
C TYR A 582 -14.47 -32.76 -14.40
N MET A 583 -14.34 -31.48 -14.74
CA MET A 583 -13.84 -30.47 -13.78
C MET A 583 -14.79 -30.25 -12.60
N ILE A 584 -16.10 -30.20 -12.86
CA ILE A 584 -17.11 -30.05 -11.79
C ILE A 584 -17.13 -31.29 -10.91
N GLN A 585 -16.95 -32.49 -11.48
CA GLN A 585 -16.85 -33.74 -10.72
C GLN A 585 -15.72 -33.68 -9.68
N ASN A 586 -14.58 -33.06 -10.02
CA ASN A 586 -13.45 -32.91 -9.10
C ASN A 586 -13.77 -32.03 -7.88
N LEU A 587 -14.79 -31.16 -7.93
CA LEU A 587 -15.26 -30.41 -6.75
C LEU A 587 -15.74 -31.37 -5.64
N PHE A 588 -16.32 -32.49 -6.03
CA PHE A 588 -16.97 -33.46 -5.15
C PHE A 588 -16.13 -34.73 -4.92
N TYR A 589 -14.93 -34.83 -5.49
CA TYR A 589 -14.14 -36.06 -5.45
C TYR A 589 -13.31 -36.15 -4.16
N ILE A 590 -13.41 -37.28 -3.46
CA ILE A 590 -12.61 -37.58 -2.27
C ILE A 590 -11.40 -38.41 -2.73
N GLN A 591 -10.23 -37.78 -2.81
CA GLN A 591 -9.03 -38.41 -3.35
C GLN A 591 -8.58 -39.64 -2.55
N GLU A 592 -8.56 -39.55 -1.21
CA GLU A 592 -8.21 -40.68 -0.32
C GLU A 592 -9.08 -41.92 -0.53
N GLN A 593 -10.35 -41.71 -0.87
CA GLN A 593 -11.33 -42.79 -1.02
C GLN A 593 -11.57 -43.16 -2.49
N GLN A 594 -10.87 -42.48 -3.42
CA GLN A 594 -11.00 -42.61 -4.87
C GLN A 594 -12.45 -42.65 -5.36
N LYS A 595 -13.34 -41.85 -4.76
CA LYS A 595 -14.77 -41.85 -5.08
C LYS A 595 -15.40 -40.48 -4.92
N LEU A 596 -16.56 -40.31 -5.55
CA LEU A 596 -17.35 -39.08 -5.45
C LEU A 596 -18.12 -39.01 -4.12
N ASN A 597 -18.12 -37.83 -3.50
CA ASN A 597 -18.98 -37.51 -2.37
C ASN A 597 -20.41 -37.22 -2.85
N LEU A 598 -21.17 -38.29 -3.07
CA LEU A 598 -22.56 -38.23 -3.52
C LEU A 598 -23.50 -37.52 -2.52
N GLU A 599 -23.13 -37.47 -1.24
CA GLU A 599 -23.90 -36.79 -0.20
C GLU A 599 -23.81 -35.27 -0.36
N ILE A 600 -22.59 -34.71 -0.39
CA ILE A 600 -22.34 -33.28 -0.63
C ILE A 600 -22.88 -32.84 -1.99
N LEU A 601 -22.69 -33.67 -3.03
CA LEU A 601 -23.24 -33.39 -4.37
C LEU A 601 -24.77 -33.28 -4.33
N LYS A 602 -25.46 -34.20 -3.64
CA LYS A 602 -26.92 -34.15 -3.51
C LYS A 602 -27.38 -32.91 -2.75
N GLN A 603 -26.72 -32.58 -1.62
CA GLN A 603 -27.04 -31.38 -0.83
C GLN A 603 -26.86 -30.10 -1.66
N THR A 604 -25.81 -30.03 -2.48
CA THR A 604 -25.55 -28.90 -3.38
C THR A 604 -26.64 -28.78 -4.45
N ILE A 605 -27.04 -29.89 -5.08
CA ILE A 605 -28.14 -29.92 -6.06
C ILE A 605 -29.44 -29.44 -5.40
N ASP A 606 -29.75 -29.90 -4.19
CA ASP A 606 -30.98 -29.54 -3.49
C ASP A 606 -31.01 -28.03 -3.14
N GLN A 607 -29.88 -27.44 -2.72
CA GLN A 607 -29.77 -25.99 -2.50
C GLN A 607 -29.90 -25.18 -3.80
N LEU A 608 -29.28 -25.64 -4.89
CA LEU A 608 -29.42 -24.97 -6.19
C LEU A 608 -30.87 -25.03 -6.71
N LYS A 609 -31.59 -26.12 -6.47
CA LYS A 609 -33.03 -26.22 -6.79
C LYS A 609 -33.88 -25.26 -5.95
N GLN A 610 -33.53 -25.04 -4.68
CA GLN A 610 -34.19 -24.04 -3.85
C GLN A 610 -33.95 -22.63 -4.38
N ILE A 611 -32.70 -22.30 -4.73
CA ILE A 611 -32.34 -21.01 -5.35
C ILE A 611 -33.09 -20.83 -6.68
N GLN A 612 -33.14 -21.86 -7.52
CA GLN A 612 -33.90 -21.85 -8.77
C GLN A 612 -35.40 -21.61 -8.51
N GLN A 613 -36.00 -22.32 -7.55
CA GLN A 613 -37.41 -22.14 -7.21
C GLN A 613 -37.72 -20.73 -6.70
N ILE A 614 -36.85 -20.18 -5.85
CA ILE A 614 -36.96 -18.79 -5.35
C ILE A 614 -36.86 -17.80 -6.51
N TYR A 615 -35.93 -18.03 -7.44
CA TYR A 615 -35.78 -17.22 -8.64
C TYR A 615 -37.02 -17.30 -9.56
N THR A 616 -37.50 -18.51 -9.89
CA THR A 616 -38.68 -18.73 -10.75
C THR A 616 -39.97 -18.13 -10.16
N GLN A 617 -40.12 -18.14 -8.84
CA GLN A 617 -41.25 -17.51 -8.16
C GLN A 617 -41.24 -15.98 -8.29
N PHE A 618 -40.08 -15.38 -8.49
CA PHE A 618 -39.89 -13.92 -8.56
C PHE A 618 -39.73 -13.40 -9.99
N SER A 619 -39.26 -14.22 -10.93
CA SER A 619 -38.93 -13.84 -12.31
C SER A 619 -40.13 -13.43 -13.20
N GLN A 620 -41.33 -13.28 -12.63
CA GLN A 620 -42.46 -12.69 -13.35
C GLN A 620 -42.25 -11.19 -13.66
N LYS A 621 -41.23 -10.55 -13.11
CA LYS A 621 -40.77 -9.20 -13.51
C LYS A 621 -39.26 -9.23 -13.77
N GLN A 622 -38.85 -8.82 -14.97
CA GLN A 622 -37.55 -9.02 -15.61
C GLN A 622 -36.43 -8.11 -15.07
N ASP A 623 -36.34 -8.00 -13.75
CA ASP A 623 -35.50 -6.99 -13.11
C ASP A 623 -34.11 -7.52 -12.71
N ILE A 624 -33.85 -8.84 -12.71
CA ILE A 624 -32.52 -9.41 -12.39
C ILE A 624 -31.79 -9.76 -13.70
N THR A 625 -30.62 -9.16 -13.92
CA THR A 625 -29.87 -9.28 -15.17
C THR A 625 -28.62 -10.15 -15.05
N GLN A 626 -28.08 -10.30 -13.83
CA GLN A 626 -26.95 -11.19 -13.55
C GLN A 626 -27.04 -11.78 -12.14
N PHE A 627 -26.56 -13.01 -12.00
CA PHE A 627 -26.56 -13.77 -10.76
C PHE A 627 -25.25 -14.56 -10.60
N GLU A 628 -24.57 -14.45 -9.46
CA GLU A 628 -23.29 -15.12 -9.21
C GLU A 628 -23.34 -15.94 -7.94
N LEU A 629 -22.88 -17.20 -8.03
CA LEU A 629 -22.80 -18.14 -6.94
C LEU A 629 -21.36 -18.53 -6.64
N THR A 630 -21.06 -18.72 -5.35
CA THR A 630 -19.84 -19.35 -4.85
C THR A 630 -20.23 -20.62 -4.10
N ILE A 631 -19.71 -21.77 -4.55
CA ILE A 631 -19.90 -23.08 -3.95
C ILE A 631 -18.62 -23.46 -3.24
N LEU A 632 -18.73 -23.75 -1.95
CA LEU A 632 -17.65 -24.21 -1.08
C LEU A 632 -17.91 -25.66 -0.72
N VAL A 633 -16.89 -26.51 -0.84
CA VAL A 633 -16.96 -27.91 -0.45
C VAL A 633 -15.77 -28.25 0.45
N ASP A 634 -16.07 -28.71 1.66
CA ASP A 634 -15.11 -29.24 2.63
C ASP A 634 -15.31 -30.76 2.73
N GLN A 635 -14.42 -31.52 2.08
CA GLN A 635 -14.49 -32.97 2.07
C GLN A 635 -14.11 -33.58 3.42
N TYR A 636 -13.26 -32.91 4.20
CA TYR A 636 -12.79 -33.40 5.49
C TYR A 636 -13.89 -33.34 6.55
N LYS A 637 -14.65 -32.23 6.59
CA LYS A 637 -15.78 -32.05 7.51
C LYS A 637 -17.11 -32.58 6.96
N ASN A 638 -17.11 -33.08 5.72
CA ASN A 638 -18.30 -33.50 4.97
C ASN A 638 -19.37 -32.40 4.89
N GLN A 639 -18.95 -31.18 4.51
CA GLN A 639 -19.80 -29.98 4.52
C GLN A 639 -19.74 -29.24 3.18
N GLN A 640 -20.82 -28.56 2.84
CA GLN A 640 -20.89 -27.70 1.65
C GLN A 640 -21.70 -26.45 1.90
N ASN A 641 -21.43 -25.40 1.13
CA ASN A 641 -22.17 -24.16 1.20
C ASN A 641 -22.28 -23.49 -0.19
N VAL A 642 -23.52 -23.23 -0.63
CA VAL A 642 -23.82 -22.46 -1.84
C VAL A 642 -24.22 -21.04 -1.45
N LYS A 643 -23.44 -20.07 -1.91
CA LYS A 643 -23.60 -18.65 -1.55
C LYS A 643 -23.84 -17.78 -2.76
N ILE A 644 -24.65 -16.75 -2.60
CA ILE A 644 -24.86 -15.75 -3.64
C ILE A 644 -23.85 -14.62 -3.43
N SER A 645 -22.82 -14.57 -4.28
CA SER A 645 -21.75 -13.58 -4.16
C SER A 645 -22.08 -12.25 -4.84
N LYS A 646 -23.02 -12.24 -5.80
CA LYS A 646 -23.40 -11.02 -6.54
C LYS A 646 -24.77 -11.15 -7.21
N ILE A 647 -25.53 -10.06 -7.23
CA ILE A 647 -26.76 -9.90 -8.03
C ILE A 647 -26.71 -8.53 -8.72
N ASP A 648 -27.01 -8.49 -10.02
CA ASP A 648 -27.19 -7.24 -10.79
C ASP A 648 -28.67 -7.09 -11.20
N TRP A 649 -29.19 -5.86 -11.16
CA TRP A 649 -30.59 -5.55 -11.48
C TRP A 649 -30.77 -4.43 -12.54
N ALA A 650 -31.87 -4.50 -13.30
CA ALA A 650 -32.42 -3.45 -14.16
C ALA A 650 -33.79 -2.98 -13.63
N ASN A 651 -34.19 -1.73 -13.89
CA ASN A 651 -35.50 -1.19 -13.46
C ASN A 651 -36.13 -0.35 -14.60
N SER A 652 -37.46 -0.23 -14.58
CA SER A 652 -38.32 0.77 -15.26
C SER A 652 -39.05 0.41 -16.57
N PRO A 653 -40.23 1.04 -16.82
CA PRO A 653 -41.28 0.66 -17.78
C PRO A 653 -40.95 0.99 -19.25
N GLN A 654 -39.67 1.07 -19.60
CA GLN A 654 -39.16 1.25 -20.97
C GLN A 654 -38.61 -0.06 -21.56
N LEU A 655 -38.75 -1.17 -20.83
CA LEU A 655 -38.37 -2.52 -21.28
C LEU A 655 -39.38 -3.15 -22.25
N GLU A 656 -40.50 -2.47 -22.57
CA GLU A 656 -41.49 -2.98 -23.54
C GLU A 656 -40.92 -3.14 -24.97
N ASP A 657 -39.83 -2.43 -25.30
CA ASP A 657 -39.24 -2.39 -26.64
C ASP A 657 -37.97 -3.25 -26.81
N ILE A 658 -37.45 -3.88 -25.75
CA ILE A 658 -36.30 -4.80 -25.86
C ILE A 658 -36.83 -6.21 -26.15
N PRO A 659 -36.41 -6.87 -27.25
CA PRO A 659 -36.85 -8.23 -27.53
C PRO A 659 -36.50 -9.14 -26.35
N LEU A 660 -37.51 -9.86 -25.83
CA LEU A 660 -37.38 -10.89 -24.79
C LEU A 660 -36.22 -11.89 -25.05
N SER A 661 -35.83 -12.07 -26.31
CA SER A 661 -34.71 -12.91 -26.73
C SER A 661 -33.30 -12.37 -26.40
N VAL A 662 -33.17 -11.13 -25.94
CA VAL A 662 -31.89 -10.51 -25.52
C VAL A 662 -31.52 -10.90 -24.07
N PHE A 663 -32.52 -11.15 -23.23
CA PHE A 663 -32.32 -11.63 -21.87
C PHE A 663 -32.30 -13.17 -21.89
N GLU A 664 -31.11 -13.74 -22.08
CA GLU A 664 -30.93 -15.17 -21.87
C GLU A 664 -31.09 -15.51 -20.38
N ASN A 665 -31.96 -16.47 -20.09
CA ASN A 665 -32.60 -16.61 -18.79
C ASN A 665 -31.64 -17.24 -17.77
N ILE A 666 -31.40 -16.55 -16.64
CA ILE A 666 -30.66 -17.07 -15.46
C ILE A 666 -31.22 -18.43 -15.03
N GLU A 667 -32.52 -18.64 -15.17
CA GLU A 667 -33.20 -19.91 -14.90
C GLU A 667 -32.71 -21.04 -15.81
N GLU A 668 -32.49 -20.76 -17.10
CA GLU A 668 -31.96 -21.74 -18.07
C GLU A 668 -30.52 -22.10 -17.72
N GLY A 669 -29.69 -21.11 -17.33
CA GLY A 669 -28.33 -21.35 -16.87
C GLY A 669 -28.27 -22.18 -15.59
N LEU A 670 -29.12 -21.88 -14.60
CA LEU A 670 -29.25 -22.68 -13.38
C LEU A 670 -29.72 -24.10 -13.70
N GLN A 671 -30.71 -24.26 -14.59
CA GLN A 671 -31.20 -25.56 -15.01
C GLN A 671 -30.12 -26.40 -15.70
N ASN A 672 -29.35 -25.79 -16.61
CA ASN A 672 -28.25 -26.45 -17.29
C ASN A 672 -27.16 -26.90 -16.30
N PHE A 673 -26.79 -26.04 -15.35
CA PHE A 673 -25.80 -26.39 -14.34
C PHE A 673 -26.29 -27.51 -13.41
N ILE A 674 -27.54 -27.46 -12.96
CA ILE A 674 -28.17 -28.53 -12.17
C ILE A 674 -28.20 -29.84 -12.97
N SER A 675 -28.53 -29.79 -14.26
CA SER A 675 -28.55 -30.96 -15.16
C SER A 675 -27.17 -31.63 -15.24
N ILE A 676 -26.09 -30.85 -15.34
CA ILE A 676 -24.71 -31.38 -15.32
C ILE A 676 -24.41 -32.08 -14.00
N LEU A 677 -24.76 -31.48 -12.85
CA LEU A 677 -24.57 -32.11 -11.54
C LEU A 677 -25.40 -33.41 -11.40
N GLU A 678 -26.60 -33.45 -11.95
CA GLU A 678 -27.44 -34.66 -11.98
C GLU A 678 -26.86 -35.74 -12.89
N GLN A 679 -26.28 -35.38 -14.04
CA GLN A 679 -25.57 -36.33 -14.91
C GLN A 679 -24.36 -36.94 -14.20
N ILE A 680 -23.53 -36.11 -13.55
CA ILE A 680 -22.38 -36.56 -12.75
C ILE A 680 -22.85 -37.53 -11.65
N LYS A 681 -23.91 -37.17 -10.92
CA LYS A 681 -24.51 -38.02 -9.89
C LYS A 681 -24.98 -39.36 -10.46
N ASN A 682 -25.69 -39.36 -11.58
CA ASN A 682 -26.29 -40.56 -12.16
C ASN A 682 -25.24 -41.51 -12.74
N GLN A 683 -24.23 -41.00 -13.45
CA GLN A 683 -23.11 -41.80 -13.98
C GLN A 683 -22.34 -42.53 -12.87
N ASN A 684 -22.12 -41.87 -11.73
CA ASN A 684 -21.42 -42.43 -10.59
C ASN A 684 -22.32 -43.26 -9.63
N CYS A 685 -23.65 -43.22 -9.81
CA CYS A 685 -24.58 -44.12 -9.11
C CYS A 685 -24.72 -45.48 -9.81
N SER A 686 -24.56 -45.52 -11.14
CA SER A 686 -24.61 -46.75 -11.95
C SER A 686 -23.39 -47.66 -11.79
N GLU A 687 -22.21 -47.14 -11.43
CA GLU A 687 -20.99 -47.93 -11.19
C GLU A 687 -21.03 -48.79 -9.91
N LYS A 688 -22.11 -48.76 -9.13
CA LYS A 688 -22.38 -49.72 -8.04
C LYS A 688 -23.24 -50.92 -8.46
N GLN A 689 -23.57 -51.07 -9.75
CA GLN A 689 -24.36 -52.19 -10.28
C GLN A 689 -23.65 -53.07 -11.33
N GLU A 690 -22.37 -52.84 -11.62
CA GLU A 690 -21.47 -53.82 -12.26
C GLU A 690 -20.35 -54.20 -11.27
#